data_AF-A0A819V2U1-F1
#
_entry.id   AF-A0A819V2U1-F1
#
_cell.length_a   1.000
_cell.length_b   1.000
_cell.length_c   1.000
_cell.angle_alpha   90.00
_cell.angle_beta   90.00
_cell.angle_gamma   90.00
#
_symmetry.space_group_name_H-M   'P 1'
#
loop_
_entity.id
_entity.type
_entity.pdbx_description
1 polymer ?
#
loop_
_entity_poly.entity_id
_entity_poly.type
_entity_poly.pdbx_seq_one_letter_code
_entity_poly.pdbx_strand_id
1 'polypeptide(L)'
;MFQKKKRTAATTDHKVQRLKISSLTEAVASSAQQRIYIHENLYFSGSDLSIYNSLVPLQIKRGSVLIEHIRLSLISVIQQHTVLRTAIRFNPISNQIEQYIQPLTDDIYSFQHSRSVSTLEQLNCLLTNESIRKHFDVENGKVLRCHVVQRSAEDRNDSLHQGDLIIFVIHHIAFDLTSYKPFLKAFERACWANEYQQSVLTIPQYIDFTLYEQALLADTNAESKMNKSRHFWANLMHGYDWDRIRNLVPDEDQIDRHRSGRGYSTTFTITQDVVDSMMLFASTNDVTMFSLSLACYYAFLFKLTNHDDDLCVVSTAANRLEKEIQDMIAPASFAQARIWLDERIRFDPDKPQVAIYNMPFVYRLQSSHTLSIKQLRHALHLTVNKHPSLHTSLHFYIENNQLMQRIITHEDNYTDMFSIIENTYETDEQLNDILHDEKRNPHLFDLAQGLVFRCHIIYYKQISLNHLLSDQDIVIFNVHHALFDFPSMKVFLHDLNQAYTTGQLLYDDSTNLRYLDYAAIEQQMPMTGAASIFWLDALHDCKLDQSLSLPFDRYRLSDEHRTGRGTTISFDFGQDLSYDILTHASSNNKSLEHLTFAIYFIFLLKLTNGQTDLCITMNINNNRYRDELKSIIGLFDNVIPLRCQLDTHWCFRQLLEHVQEITTNSMKYSYFPLQLILSQHPHISKYAFLDTSLEFISNKSNNAMMIGDSQLVPVTSPFNINEDEIL
;
A
#
# COMPACT_ATOMS: atom_id res chain seq x y z
N MET A 1 14.67 -52.31 4.12
CA MET A 1 15.21 -52.03 2.77
C MET A 1 14.31 -51.03 2.04
N PHE A 2 14.23 -49.79 2.54
CA PHE A 2 13.62 -48.66 1.81
C PHE A 2 14.50 -47.44 2.07
N GLN A 3 15.27 -47.06 1.05
CA GLN A 3 16.24 -45.98 1.07
C GLN A 3 15.54 -44.61 1.14
N LYS A 4 16.00 -43.77 2.07
CA LYS A 4 15.77 -42.32 2.07
C LYS A 4 16.27 -41.72 0.75
N LYS A 5 15.36 -41.29 -0.13
CA LYS A 5 15.70 -40.32 -1.18
C LYS A 5 15.83 -38.94 -0.53
N LYS A 6 17.07 -38.47 -0.36
CA LYS A 6 17.38 -37.04 -0.19
C LYS A 6 16.86 -36.30 -1.42
N ARG A 7 15.77 -35.54 -1.27
CA ARG A 7 15.44 -34.45 -2.20
C ARG A 7 16.31 -33.27 -1.80
N THR A 8 17.37 -33.03 -2.56
CA THR A 8 18.02 -31.73 -2.64
C THR A 8 16.99 -30.75 -3.19
N ALA A 9 16.45 -29.89 -2.33
CA ALA A 9 15.70 -28.73 -2.77
C ALA A 9 16.71 -27.76 -3.40
N ALA A 10 16.87 -27.86 -4.71
CA ALA A 10 17.40 -26.75 -5.49
C ALA A 10 16.29 -25.68 -5.48
N THR A 11 16.50 -24.63 -4.69
CA THR A 11 15.74 -23.39 -4.77
C THR A 11 16.01 -22.77 -6.15
N THR A 12 15.18 -23.10 -7.13
CA THR A 12 15.08 -22.28 -8.34
C THR A 12 14.30 -21.03 -7.95
N ASP A 13 15.03 -19.95 -7.67
CA ASP A 13 14.51 -18.60 -7.66
C ASP A 13 13.82 -18.34 -9.02
N HIS A 14 12.50 -18.47 -9.05
CA HIS A 14 11.71 -18.03 -10.18
C HIS A 14 11.68 -16.51 -10.17
N LYS A 15 12.62 -15.89 -10.89
CA LYS A 15 12.56 -14.47 -11.25
C LYS A 15 11.21 -14.20 -11.92
N VAL A 16 10.29 -13.55 -11.21
CA VAL A 16 9.11 -12.94 -11.81
C VAL A 16 9.63 -12.00 -12.90
N GLN A 17 9.26 -12.24 -14.16
CA GLN A 17 9.54 -11.30 -15.23
C GLN A 17 8.85 -9.99 -14.85
N ARG A 18 9.60 -8.93 -14.59
CA ARG A 18 9.04 -7.61 -14.35
C ARG A 18 8.68 -6.96 -15.68
N LEU A 19 7.63 -6.15 -15.69
CA LEU A 19 7.31 -5.26 -16.81
C LEU A 19 8.48 -4.29 -17.04
N LYS A 20 8.85 -4.08 -18.30
CA LYS A 20 10.00 -3.24 -18.70
C LYS A 20 9.57 -2.21 -19.73
N ILE A 21 10.06 -0.99 -19.59
CA ILE A 21 9.87 0.07 -20.56
C ILE A 21 10.62 -0.28 -21.85
N SER A 22 9.91 -0.27 -22.97
CA SER A 22 10.43 -0.53 -24.30
C SER A 22 10.47 0.75 -25.12
N SER A 23 11.41 0.82 -26.09
CA SER A 23 11.41 1.85 -27.13
C SER A 23 10.60 1.44 -28.37
N LEU A 24 9.90 0.29 -28.32
CA LEU A 24 9.13 -0.23 -29.44
C LEU A 24 7.86 0.60 -29.68
N THR A 25 7.50 0.73 -30.95
CA THR A 25 6.27 1.41 -31.40
C THR A 25 5.25 0.44 -32.00
N GLU A 26 5.60 -0.84 -32.13
CA GLU A 26 4.75 -1.89 -32.66
C GLU A 26 4.96 -3.20 -31.90
N ALA A 27 3.89 -3.97 -31.73
CA ALA A 27 3.89 -5.28 -31.09
C ALA A 27 2.64 -6.06 -31.50
N VAL A 28 2.59 -7.37 -31.22
CA VAL A 28 1.31 -8.09 -31.25
C VAL A 28 0.36 -7.46 -30.22
N ALA A 29 -0.94 -7.38 -30.51
CA ALA A 29 -1.93 -6.79 -29.60
C ALA A 29 -2.17 -7.68 -28.38
N SER A 30 -2.63 -7.11 -27.26
CA SER A 30 -2.93 -7.90 -26.05
C SER A 30 -4.11 -8.84 -26.27
N SER A 31 -4.22 -9.91 -25.49
CA SER A 31 -5.32 -10.87 -25.58
C SER A 31 -6.69 -10.19 -25.48
N ALA A 32 -6.79 -9.14 -24.65
CA ALA A 32 -7.99 -8.31 -24.53
C ALA A 32 -8.28 -7.49 -25.79
N GLN A 33 -7.26 -6.83 -26.34
CA GLN A 33 -7.38 -6.05 -27.58
C GLN A 33 -7.75 -6.94 -28.77
N GLN A 34 -7.10 -8.11 -28.90
CA GLN A 34 -7.42 -9.11 -29.92
C GLN A 34 -8.89 -9.54 -29.83
N ARG A 35 -9.37 -9.88 -28.62
CA ARG A 35 -10.77 -10.26 -28.41
C ARG A 35 -11.75 -9.17 -28.83
N ILE A 36 -11.48 -7.91 -28.46
CA ILE A 36 -12.36 -6.78 -28.81
C ILE A 36 -12.37 -6.56 -30.33
N TYR A 37 -11.19 -6.52 -30.96
CA TYR A 37 -11.06 -6.34 -32.41
C TYR A 37 -11.76 -7.47 -33.19
N ILE A 38 -11.58 -8.72 -32.78
CA ILE A 38 -12.26 -9.88 -33.36
C ILE A 38 -13.77 -9.76 -33.16
N HIS A 39 -14.22 -9.41 -31.96
CA HIS A 39 -15.66 -9.36 -31.67
C HIS A 39 -16.37 -8.32 -32.52
N GLU A 40 -15.78 -7.12 -32.64
CA GLU A 40 -16.31 -6.03 -33.44
C GLU A 40 -16.30 -6.36 -34.94
N ASN A 41 -15.21 -6.89 -35.48
CA ASN A 41 -15.09 -7.20 -36.91
C ASN A 41 -15.81 -8.49 -37.35
N LEU A 42 -16.03 -9.47 -36.47
CA LEU A 42 -16.71 -10.71 -36.84
C LEU A 42 -18.20 -10.70 -36.55
N TYR A 43 -18.62 -10.17 -35.39
CA TYR A 43 -20.02 -10.29 -34.96
C TYR A 43 -20.83 -9.01 -35.18
N PHE A 44 -20.19 -7.86 -35.40
CA PHE A 44 -20.85 -6.57 -35.59
C PHE A 44 -20.50 -5.90 -36.93
N SER A 45 -19.86 -6.60 -37.89
CA SER A 45 -19.47 -6.04 -39.19
C SER A 45 -20.62 -5.48 -40.04
N GLY A 46 -21.86 -5.87 -39.75
CA GLY A 46 -23.07 -5.36 -40.40
C GLY A 46 -23.84 -4.31 -39.59
N SER A 47 -23.34 -3.90 -38.41
CA SER A 47 -23.92 -2.81 -37.61
C SER A 47 -23.15 -1.52 -37.85
N ASP A 48 -23.86 -0.40 -37.86
CA ASP A 48 -23.23 0.93 -37.83
C ASP A 48 -22.87 1.37 -36.39
N LEU A 49 -23.21 0.55 -35.38
CA LEU A 49 -23.10 0.88 -33.96
C LEU A 49 -22.11 -0.05 -33.23
N SER A 50 -21.10 0.55 -32.61
CA SER A 50 -20.19 -0.12 -31.69
C SER A 50 -20.78 -0.23 -30.28
N ILE A 51 -20.66 -1.41 -29.71
CA ILE A 51 -20.98 -1.70 -28.30
C ILE A 51 -19.79 -1.44 -27.37
N TYR A 52 -18.63 -1.06 -27.92
CA TYR A 52 -17.38 -0.86 -27.20
C TYR A 52 -17.06 0.61 -26.94
N ASN A 53 -18.00 1.52 -27.15
CA ASN A 53 -17.79 2.93 -26.86
C ASN A 53 -18.03 3.20 -25.36
N SER A 54 -16.99 3.62 -24.64
CA SER A 54 -17.06 4.04 -23.24
C SER A 54 -17.32 5.54 -23.17
N LEU A 55 -18.36 5.94 -22.42
CA LEU A 55 -18.70 7.36 -22.22
C LEU A 55 -18.15 7.86 -20.89
N VAL A 56 -17.51 9.03 -20.92
CA VAL A 56 -17.00 9.75 -19.76
C VAL A 56 -17.57 11.17 -19.77
N PRO A 57 -18.77 11.37 -19.19
CA PRO A 57 -19.37 12.69 -19.07
C PRO A 57 -18.78 13.44 -17.87
N LEU A 58 -18.33 14.68 -18.11
CA LEU A 58 -17.86 15.62 -17.10
C LEU A 58 -18.72 16.87 -17.11
N GLN A 59 -19.16 17.27 -15.91
CA GLN A 59 -19.91 18.50 -15.73
C GLN A 59 -19.05 19.54 -15.00
N ILE A 60 -18.87 20.70 -15.63
CA ILE A 60 -18.18 21.82 -15.02
C ILE A 60 -19.17 22.52 -14.08
N LYS A 61 -18.91 22.48 -12.77
CA LYS A 61 -19.84 23.04 -11.77
C LYS A 61 -19.75 24.57 -11.62
N ARG A 62 -18.59 25.17 -11.91
CA ARG A 62 -18.33 26.61 -11.77
C ARG A 62 -17.36 27.10 -12.84
N GLY A 63 -17.58 28.32 -13.34
CA GLY A 63 -16.74 28.96 -14.35
C GLY A 63 -17.20 28.71 -15.80
N SER A 64 -16.56 29.38 -16.75
CA SER A 64 -16.65 29.08 -18.18
C SER A 64 -15.34 28.46 -18.65
N VAL A 65 -15.41 27.53 -19.59
CA VAL A 65 -14.21 26.85 -20.08
C VAL A 65 -13.79 27.42 -21.43
N LEU A 66 -12.50 27.72 -21.54
CA LEU A 66 -11.87 28.05 -22.81
C LEU A 66 -11.76 26.77 -23.64
N ILE A 67 -12.51 26.69 -24.74
CA ILE A 67 -12.59 25.51 -25.61
C ILE A 67 -11.21 25.09 -26.11
N GLU A 68 -10.37 26.06 -26.48
CA GLU A 68 -9.02 25.78 -26.96
C GLU A 68 -8.14 25.18 -25.86
N HIS A 69 -8.38 25.55 -24.60
CA HIS A 69 -7.66 24.98 -23.46
C HIS A 69 -8.01 23.50 -23.24
N ILE A 70 -9.29 23.13 -23.37
CA ILE A 70 -9.73 21.72 -23.34
C ILE A 70 -9.04 20.95 -24.46
N ARG A 71 -9.02 21.51 -25.67
CA ARG A 71 -8.42 20.88 -26.85
C ARG A 71 -6.93 20.60 -26.63
N LEU A 72 -6.17 21.59 -26.19
CA LEU A 72 -4.74 21.44 -25.88
C LEU A 72 -4.48 20.46 -24.74
N SER A 73 -5.33 20.50 -23.70
CA SER A 73 -5.25 19.55 -22.57
C SER A 73 -5.46 18.11 -23.04
N LEU A 74 -6.43 17.89 -23.93
CA LEU A 74 -6.68 16.58 -24.51
C LEU A 74 -5.50 16.08 -25.35
N ILE A 75 -4.90 16.95 -26.18
CA ILE A 75 -3.71 16.62 -26.97
C ILE A 75 -2.57 16.16 -26.05
N SER A 76 -2.35 16.86 -24.93
CA SER A 76 -1.34 16.51 -23.94
C SER A 76 -1.56 15.11 -23.37
N VAL A 77 -2.81 14.76 -23.04
CA VAL A 77 -3.16 13.41 -22.54
C VAL A 77 -2.90 12.33 -23.60
N ILE A 78 -3.29 12.56 -24.85
CA ILE A 78 -3.07 11.60 -25.96
C ILE A 78 -1.58 11.39 -26.22
N GLN A 79 -0.77 12.44 -26.04
CA GLN A 79 0.67 12.35 -26.17
C GLN A 79 1.30 11.49 -25.06
N GLN A 80 0.88 11.72 -23.81
CA GLN A 80 1.38 11.00 -22.64
C GLN A 80 0.95 9.54 -22.59
N HIS A 81 -0.25 9.22 -23.12
CA HIS A 81 -0.81 7.87 -23.11
C HIS A 81 -0.96 7.35 -24.53
N THR A 82 0.08 6.66 -25.02
CA THR A 82 0.18 6.24 -26.42
C THR A 82 -0.94 5.30 -26.87
N VAL A 83 -1.57 4.58 -25.93
CA VAL A 83 -2.74 3.72 -26.19
C VAL A 83 -3.91 4.49 -26.82
N LEU A 84 -4.06 5.79 -26.52
CA LEU A 84 -5.11 6.65 -27.07
C LEU A 84 -4.88 7.06 -28.53
N ARG A 85 -3.73 6.68 -29.11
CA ARG A 85 -3.36 6.85 -30.52
C ARG A 85 -2.78 5.56 -31.12
N THR A 86 -3.10 4.41 -30.53
CA THR A 86 -2.60 3.12 -31.00
C THR A 86 -3.59 2.52 -31.98
N ALA A 87 -3.11 2.30 -33.21
CA ALA A 87 -3.81 1.58 -34.26
C ALA A 87 -3.76 0.08 -34.00
N ILE A 88 -4.85 -0.63 -34.25
CA ILE A 88 -4.94 -2.09 -34.09
C ILE A 88 -5.54 -2.69 -35.36
N ARG A 89 -4.82 -3.60 -35.99
CA ARG A 89 -5.22 -4.21 -37.27
C ARG A 89 -4.70 -5.62 -37.42
N PHE A 90 -5.39 -6.42 -38.22
CA PHE A 90 -4.92 -7.74 -38.61
C PHE A 90 -3.80 -7.65 -39.65
N ASN A 91 -2.67 -8.29 -39.37
CA ASN A 91 -1.56 -8.42 -40.30
C ASN A 91 -1.64 -9.80 -41.00
N PRO A 92 -1.93 -9.86 -42.31
CA PRO A 92 -2.10 -11.12 -43.04
C PRO A 92 -0.79 -11.89 -43.23
N ILE A 93 0.36 -11.24 -43.07
CA ILE A 93 1.69 -11.87 -43.23
C ILE A 93 2.04 -12.67 -41.97
N SER A 94 1.88 -12.07 -40.79
CA SER A 94 2.13 -12.73 -39.50
C SER A 94 0.93 -13.57 -39.03
N ASN A 95 -0.24 -13.38 -39.63
CA ASN A 95 -1.51 -13.95 -39.19
C ASN A 95 -1.83 -13.60 -37.73
N GLN A 96 -1.50 -12.37 -37.33
CA GLN A 96 -1.68 -11.85 -35.98
C GLN A 96 -2.36 -10.47 -36.02
N ILE A 97 -3.07 -10.14 -34.96
CA ILE A 97 -3.55 -8.77 -34.75
C ILE A 97 -2.44 -8.01 -34.04
N GLU A 98 -1.99 -6.93 -34.66
CA GLU A 98 -0.86 -6.12 -34.23
C GLU A 98 -1.32 -4.72 -33.86
N GLN A 99 -0.59 -4.11 -32.93
CA GLN A 99 -0.78 -2.75 -32.48
C GLN A 99 0.38 -1.87 -32.96
N TYR A 100 0.07 -0.64 -33.40
CA TYR A 100 1.02 0.33 -33.92
C TYR A 100 0.74 1.71 -33.32
N ILE A 101 1.70 2.29 -32.62
CA ILE A 101 1.58 3.62 -32.02
C ILE A 101 1.67 4.66 -33.15
N GLN A 102 0.56 5.34 -33.47
CA GLN A 102 0.51 6.37 -34.50
C GLN A 102 1.15 7.67 -34.02
N PRO A 103 1.85 8.44 -34.87
CA PRO A 103 2.37 9.75 -34.48
C PRO A 103 1.25 10.69 -34.01
N LEU A 104 1.61 11.69 -33.19
CA LEU A 104 0.64 12.68 -32.74
C LEU A 104 0.33 13.65 -33.90
N THR A 105 -0.86 13.54 -34.46
CA THR A 105 -1.39 14.40 -35.54
C THR A 105 -2.83 14.82 -35.21
N ASP A 106 -3.33 15.91 -35.80
CA ASP A 106 -4.67 16.43 -35.47
C ASP A 106 -5.83 15.50 -35.91
N ASP A 107 -5.56 14.46 -36.70
CA ASP A 107 -6.56 13.52 -37.23
C ASP A 107 -6.76 12.26 -36.37
N ILE A 108 -5.96 12.03 -35.32
CA ILE A 108 -6.06 10.85 -34.43
C ILE A 108 -7.21 10.94 -33.41
N TYR A 109 -7.84 12.11 -33.25
CA TYR A 109 -8.99 12.31 -32.38
C TYR A 109 -10.00 13.23 -33.08
N SER A 110 -11.27 13.18 -32.67
CA SER A 110 -12.25 14.17 -33.09
C SER A 110 -12.60 15.10 -31.94
N PHE A 111 -12.72 16.39 -32.23
CA PHE A 111 -13.12 17.42 -31.28
C PHE A 111 -14.28 18.22 -31.85
N GLN A 112 -15.42 18.19 -31.18
CA GLN A 112 -16.62 18.90 -31.58
C GLN A 112 -17.05 19.87 -30.49
N HIS A 113 -17.45 21.07 -30.90
CA HIS A 113 -18.00 22.09 -30.02
C HIS A 113 -19.42 22.44 -30.45
N SER A 114 -20.37 22.27 -29.54
CA SER A 114 -21.77 22.63 -29.73
C SER A 114 -22.16 23.77 -28.78
N ARG A 115 -22.88 24.77 -29.30
CA ARG A 115 -23.41 25.90 -28.52
C ARG A 115 -24.92 25.78 -28.33
N SER A 116 -25.42 26.26 -27.19
CA SER A 116 -26.85 26.54 -26.96
C SER A 116 -27.77 25.32 -26.98
N VAL A 117 -27.39 24.24 -26.29
CA VAL A 117 -28.29 23.12 -26.00
C VAL A 117 -29.14 23.49 -24.77
N SER A 118 -30.44 23.66 -24.94
CA SER A 118 -31.33 24.24 -23.92
C SER A 118 -32.13 23.23 -23.12
N THR A 119 -32.39 22.02 -23.63
CA THR A 119 -33.22 21.03 -22.91
C THR A 119 -32.47 19.74 -22.55
N LEU A 120 -32.87 19.11 -21.43
CA LEU A 120 -32.40 17.78 -21.03
C LEU A 120 -32.69 16.74 -22.13
N GLU A 121 -33.75 16.94 -22.90
CA GLU A 121 -34.14 16.10 -24.03
C GLU A 121 -33.18 16.26 -25.22
N GLN A 122 -32.71 17.47 -25.51
CA GLN A 122 -31.65 17.69 -26.50
C GLN A 122 -30.29 17.15 -26.02
N LEU A 123 -30.00 17.25 -24.72
CA LEU A 123 -28.82 16.64 -24.13
C LEU A 123 -28.87 15.11 -24.21
N ASN A 124 -30.02 14.52 -23.88
CA ASN A 124 -30.26 13.10 -24.03
C ASN A 124 -30.17 12.69 -25.50
N CYS A 125 -30.74 13.46 -26.43
CA CYS A 125 -30.61 13.23 -27.87
C CYS A 125 -29.16 13.31 -28.36
N LEU A 126 -28.33 14.20 -27.79
CA LEU A 126 -26.88 14.24 -28.04
C LEU A 126 -26.17 13.01 -27.47
N LEU A 127 -26.53 12.57 -26.26
CA LEU A 127 -25.95 11.41 -25.57
C LEU A 127 -26.42 10.06 -26.15
N THR A 128 -27.61 10.02 -26.74
CA THR A 128 -28.20 8.86 -27.42
C THR A 128 -28.01 8.90 -28.93
N ASN A 129 -27.40 9.97 -29.45
CA ASN A 129 -27.14 10.14 -30.87
C ASN A 129 -26.36 8.93 -31.40
N GLU A 130 -26.80 8.39 -32.53
CA GLU A 130 -26.07 7.33 -33.23
C GLU A 130 -24.58 7.71 -33.41
N SER A 131 -24.25 9.00 -33.54
CA SER A 131 -22.87 9.49 -33.65
C SER A 131 -21.93 9.09 -32.50
N ILE A 132 -22.42 9.01 -31.26
CA ILE A 132 -21.61 8.57 -30.10
C ILE A 132 -21.40 7.06 -30.14
N ARG A 133 -22.38 6.32 -30.66
CA ARG A 133 -22.34 4.86 -30.78
C ARG A 133 -21.68 4.39 -32.08
N LYS A 134 -21.39 5.26 -33.04
CA LYS A 134 -20.69 4.89 -34.28
C LYS A 134 -19.35 4.24 -34.00
N HIS A 135 -19.01 3.26 -34.84
CA HIS A 135 -17.69 2.63 -34.85
C HIS A 135 -16.55 3.64 -34.92
N PHE A 136 -15.47 3.32 -34.24
CA PHE A 136 -14.21 4.04 -34.33
C PHE A 136 -13.35 3.45 -35.44
N ASP A 137 -12.48 4.27 -36.02
CA ASP A 137 -11.46 3.83 -36.98
C ASP A 137 -10.23 3.37 -36.18
N VAL A 138 -10.38 2.21 -35.53
CA VAL A 138 -9.36 1.62 -34.66
C VAL A 138 -8.11 1.21 -35.45
N GLU A 139 -8.24 0.93 -36.75
CA GLU A 139 -7.11 0.54 -37.61
C GLU A 139 -6.15 1.69 -37.92
N ASN A 140 -6.64 2.93 -37.82
CA ASN A 140 -5.81 4.14 -37.94
C ASN A 140 -5.59 4.83 -36.59
N GLY A 141 -5.87 4.16 -35.47
CA GLY A 141 -5.62 4.67 -34.12
C GLY A 141 -6.55 5.78 -33.67
N LYS A 142 -7.67 5.99 -34.38
CA LYS A 142 -8.68 6.98 -34.03
C LYS A 142 -9.64 6.36 -33.04
N VAL A 143 -9.31 6.44 -31.74
CA VAL A 143 -10.04 5.75 -30.66
C VAL A 143 -10.70 6.71 -29.65
N LEU A 144 -10.63 8.03 -29.89
CA LEU A 144 -11.15 9.04 -28.98
C LEU A 144 -11.93 10.14 -29.71
N ARG A 145 -13.11 10.50 -29.18
CA ARG A 145 -13.90 11.68 -29.54
C ARG A 145 -14.13 12.53 -28.29
N CYS A 146 -14.08 13.84 -28.45
CA CYS A 146 -14.41 14.80 -27.41
C CYS A 146 -15.50 15.74 -27.91
N HIS A 147 -16.60 15.83 -27.16
CA HIS A 147 -17.67 16.78 -27.41
C HIS A 147 -17.75 17.76 -26.26
N VAL A 148 -17.61 19.05 -26.56
CA VAL A 148 -17.83 20.12 -25.59
C VAL A 148 -19.17 20.78 -25.88
N VAL A 149 -20.06 20.81 -24.88
CA VAL A 149 -21.40 21.39 -24.98
C VAL A 149 -21.48 22.58 -24.05
N GLN A 150 -21.56 23.78 -24.64
CA GLN A 150 -21.79 25.01 -23.89
C GLN A 150 -23.29 25.27 -23.70
N ARG A 151 -23.73 25.46 -22.45
CA ARG A 151 -25.15 25.70 -22.13
C ARG A 151 -25.49 27.19 -22.11
N SER A 152 -26.73 27.51 -22.49
CA SER A 152 -27.24 28.89 -22.58
C SER A 152 -27.27 29.59 -21.22
N ALA A 153 -27.29 30.93 -21.20
CA ALA A 153 -27.31 31.72 -19.96
C ALA A 153 -28.67 31.65 -19.22
N GLU A 154 -29.77 31.39 -19.93
CA GLU A 154 -31.13 31.33 -19.39
C GLU A 154 -31.38 30.06 -18.54
N ASP A 155 -30.67 28.96 -18.85
CA ASP A 155 -30.75 27.67 -18.13
C ASP A 155 -29.86 27.58 -16.88
N ARG A 156 -29.05 28.60 -16.58
CA ARG A 156 -28.14 28.61 -15.40
C ARG A 156 -28.87 28.85 -14.07
N ASN A 157 -30.18 29.11 -14.12
CA ASN A 157 -31.01 29.42 -12.95
C ASN A 157 -31.65 28.19 -12.27
N ASP A 158 -31.50 26.97 -12.81
CA ASP A 158 -31.96 25.75 -12.15
C ASP A 158 -30.84 25.08 -11.33
N SER A 159 -31.09 24.86 -10.05
CA SER A 159 -30.10 24.71 -8.98
C SER A 159 -29.29 23.40 -8.99
N LEU A 160 -29.61 22.42 -9.84
CA LEU A 160 -28.93 21.13 -9.91
C LEU A 160 -28.02 20.92 -11.14
N HIS A 161 -28.05 21.80 -12.15
CA HIS A 161 -27.45 21.50 -13.46
C HIS A 161 -26.62 22.64 -14.10
N GLN A 162 -25.88 23.40 -13.29
CA GLN A 162 -25.35 24.75 -13.57
C GLN A 162 -24.14 24.93 -14.51
N GLY A 163 -23.71 23.97 -15.35
CA GLY A 163 -22.58 24.28 -16.24
C GLY A 163 -22.33 23.40 -17.46
N ASP A 164 -21.30 23.81 -18.21
CA ASP A 164 -20.89 23.22 -19.48
C ASP A 164 -20.51 21.74 -19.30
N LEU A 165 -20.69 20.95 -20.36
CA LEU A 165 -20.44 19.51 -20.35
C LEU A 165 -19.30 19.17 -21.31
N ILE A 166 -18.39 18.31 -20.85
CA ILE A 166 -17.37 17.68 -21.68
C ILE A 166 -17.69 16.19 -21.71
N ILE A 167 -17.83 15.63 -22.90
CA ILE A 167 -18.13 14.22 -23.08
C ILE A 167 -16.98 13.61 -23.86
N PHE A 168 -16.20 12.76 -23.19
CA PHE A 168 -15.27 11.90 -23.90
C PHE A 168 -15.96 10.60 -24.27
N VAL A 169 -15.77 10.19 -25.51
CA VAL A 169 -16.16 8.87 -26.01
C VAL A 169 -14.87 8.18 -26.39
N ILE A 170 -14.53 7.10 -25.70
CA ILE A 170 -13.27 6.39 -25.88
C ILE A 170 -13.57 4.94 -26.17
N HIS A 171 -12.92 4.39 -27.20
CA HIS A 171 -13.11 2.99 -27.56
C HIS A 171 -12.54 2.06 -26.49
N HIS A 172 -13.28 1.00 -26.11
CA HIS A 172 -12.91 0.08 -25.02
C HIS A 172 -11.60 -0.66 -25.32
N ILE A 173 -11.21 -0.75 -26.60
CA ILE A 173 -9.92 -1.31 -27.01
C ILE A 173 -8.71 -0.55 -26.43
N ALA A 174 -8.89 0.71 -26.04
CA ALA A 174 -7.88 1.58 -25.46
C ALA A 174 -8.21 2.05 -24.03
N PHE A 175 -9.38 1.68 -23.49
CA PHE A 175 -9.93 2.27 -22.27
C PHE A 175 -10.85 1.31 -21.53
N ASP A 176 -10.83 1.27 -20.20
CA ASP A 176 -11.74 0.43 -19.40
C ASP A 176 -12.25 1.21 -18.17
N LEU A 177 -13.14 0.59 -17.38
CA LEU A 177 -13.71 1.22 -16.16
C LEU A 177 -12.63 1.64 -15.15
N THR A 178 -11.54 0.90 -15.07
CA THR A 178 -10.41 1.22 -14.18
C THR A 178 -9.46 2.27 -14.79
N SER A 179 -9.57 2.57 -16.09
CA SER A 179 -8.87 3.68 -16.78
C SER A 179 -9.52 5.04 -16.54
N TYR A 180 -10.75 5.07 -16.02
CA TYR A 180 -11.49 6.30 -15.73
C TYR A 180 -10.70 7.29 -14.86
N LYS A 181 -10.28 6.85 -13.68
CA LYS A 181 -9.55 7.68 -12.72
C LYS A 181 -8.19 8.18 -13.25
N PRO A 182 -7.30 7.35 -13.81
CA PRO A 182 -6.02 7.83 -14.32
C PRO A 182 -6.18 8.78 -15.51
N PHE A 183 -7.15 8.54 -16.40
CA PHE A 183 -7.44 9.45 -17.50
C PHE A 183 -7.92 10.82 -17.02
N LEU A 184 -8.85 10.86 -16.07
CA LEU A 184 -9.33 12.14 -15.52
C LEU A 184 -8.21 12.91 -14.82
N LYS A 185 -7.35 12.23 -14.05
CA LYS A 185 -6.17 12.88 -13.44
C LYS A 185 -5.22 13.43 -14.49
N ALA A 186 -4.93 12.68 -15.55
CA ALA A 186 -4.07 13.15 -16.64
C ALA A 186 -4.68 14.37 -17.34
N PHE A 187 -5.99 14.33 -17.61
CA PHE A 187 -6.71 15.44 -18.24
C PHE A 187 -6.79 16.68 -17.35
N GLU A 188 -7.04 16.51 -16.06
CA GLU A 188 -7.07 17.59 -15.07
C GLU A 188 -5.69 18.26 -14.93
N ARG A 189 -4.61 17.47 -14.83
CA ARG A 189 -3.23 17.99 -14.83
C ARG A 189 -2.93 18.78 -16.09
N ALA A 190 -3.32 18.26 -17.26
CA ALA A 190 -3.15 18.97 -18.52
C ALA A 190 -3.95 20.28 -18.57
N CYS A 191 -5.11 20.34 -17.93
CA CYS A 191 -5.90 21.57 -17.78
C CYS A 191 -5.24 22.62 -16.86
N TRP A 192 -4.33 22.25 -15.96
CA TRP A 192 -3.63 23.21 -15.10
C TRP A 192 -2.24 23.58 -15.58
N ALA A 193 -1.60 22.68 -16.35
CA ALA A 193 -0.33 22.96 -17.00
C ALA A 193 -0.56 23.98 -18.12
N ASN A 194 -0.35 25.27 -17.84
CA ASN A 194 -0.46 26.37 -18.82
C ASN A 194 0.56 26.28 -19.98
N GLU A 195 1.39 25.24 -20.05
CA GLU A 195 2.37 25.00 -21.12
C GLU A 195 2.39 23.55 -21.57
N TYR A 196 2.54 23.36 -22.88
CA TYR A 196 2.85 22.10 -23.52
C TYR A 196 4.27 21.65 -23.10
N GLN A 197 4.37 20.76 -22.11
CA GLN A 197 5.64 20.14 -21.75
C GLN A 197 5.82 18.81 -22.49
N GLN A 198 6.85 18.73 -23.33
CA GLN A 198 7.30 17.50 -23.95
C GLN A 198 8.00 16.65 -22.88
N SER A 199 7.24 15.85 -22.13
CA SER A 199 7.82 14.91 -21.16
C SER A 199 8.41 13.70 -21.89
N VAL A 200 9.59 13.27 -21.48
CA VAL A 200 10.10 11.93 -21.82
C VAL A 200 9.21 10.94 -21.08
N LEU A 201 8.65 9.95 -21.80
CA LEU A 201 7.82 8.91 -21.20
C LEU A 201 8.69 8.07 -20.25
N THR A 202 8.65 8.38 -18.95
CA THR A 202 9.37 7.63 -17.89
C THR A 202 8.53 6.54 -17.26
N ILE A 203 7.27 6.39 -17.69
CA ILE A 203 6.33 5.39 -17.19
C ILE A 203 6.04 4.33 -18.27
N PRO A 204 5.81 3.07 -17.88
CA PRO A 204 5.45 2.04 -18.84
C PRO A 204 4.18 2.36 -19.61
N GLN A 205 4.20 2.06 -20.91
CA GLN A 205 3.09 2.24 -21.83
C GLN A 205 2.33 0.90 -22.02
N TYR A 206 1.13 0.97 -22.60
CA TYR A 206 0.31 -0.25 -22.82
C TYR A 206 1.00 -1.30 -23.72
N ILE A 207 1.88 -0.85 -24.62
CA ILE A 207 2.71 -1.74 -25.44
C ILE A 207 3.67 -2.57 -24.58
N ASP A 208 4.21 -2.00 -23.49
CA ASP A 208 5.10 -2.70 -22.56
C ASP A 208 4.36 -3.80 -21.80
N PHE A 209 3.13 -3.51 -21.37
CA PHE A 209 2.23 -4.51 -20.81
C PHE A 209 1.96 -5.65 -21.80
N THR A 210 1.80 -5.32 -23.08
CA THR A 210 1.49 -6.32 -24.09
C THR A 210 2.68 -7.25 -24.36
N LEU A 211 3.90 -6.71 -24.37
CA LEU A 211 5.13 -7.50 -24.46
C LEU A 211 5.31 -8.40 -23.23
N TYR A 212 5.00 -7.87 -22.04
CA TYR A 212 4.98 -8.65 -20.81
C TYR A 212 3.95 -9.79 -20.87
N GLU A 213 2.71 -9.52 -21.32
CA GLU A 213 1.66 -10.53 -21.43
C GLU A 213 2.06 -11.64 -22.42
N GLN A 214 2.70 -11.29 -23.54
CA GLN A 214 3.22 -12.26 -24.49
C GLN A 214 4.29 -13.16 -23.88
N ALA A 215 5.21 -12.58 -23.12
CA ALA A 215 6.26 -13.36 -22.44
C ALA A 215 5.65 -14.31 -21.40
N LEU A 216 4.65 -13.85 -20.65
CA LEU A 216 3.88 -14.66 -19.69
C LEU A 216 3.14 -15.80 -20.39
N LEU A 217 2.55 -15.54 -21.55
CA LEU A 217 1.85 -16.54 -22.35
C LEU A 217 2.81 -17.50 -23.07
N ALA A 218 4.02 -17.08 -23.39
CA ALA A 218 5.03 -17.95 -23.99
C ALA A 218 5.66 -18.93 -22.97
N ASP A 219 5.42 -18.76 -21.67
CA ASP A 219 5.99 -19.62 -20.64
C ASP A 219 5.48 -21.07 -20.73
N THR A 220 6.40 -21.99 -21.00
CA THR A 220 6.15 -23.44 -21.12
C THR A 220 6.46 -24.22 -19.84
N ASN A 221 6.86 -23.57 -18.74
CA ASN A 221 7.17 -24.24 -17.49
C ASN A 221 5.89 -24.78 -16.82
N ALA A 222 5.81 -26.10 -16.62
CA ALA A 222 4.67 -26.77 -16.03
C ALA A 222 4.29 -26.27 -14.62
N GLU A 223 5.27 -25.77 -13.85
CA GLU A 223 5.02 -25.25 -12.50
C GLU A 223 4.62 -23.77 -12.45
N SER A 224 4.66 -23.06 -13.59
CA SER A 224 4.33 -21.64 -13.64
C SER A 224 2.86 -21.37 -13.33
N LYS A 225 2.58 -20.19 -12.76
CA LYS A 225 1.23 -19.76 -12.43
C LYS A 225 0.32 -19.76 -13.67
N MET A 226 0.87 -19.36 -14.82
CA MET A 226 0.14 -19.35 -16.09
C MET A 226 -0.25 -20.77 -16.53
N ASN A 227 0.68 -21.73 -16.51
CA ASN A 227 0.34 -23.10 -16.90
C ASN A 227 -0.62 -23.79 -15.93
N LYS A 228 -0.51 -23.52 -14.63
CA LYS A 228 -1.51 -23.97 -13.64
C LYS A 228 -2.90 -23.39 -13.94
N SER A 229 -2.98 -22.10 -14.28
CA SER A 229 -4.23 -21.45 -14.66
C SER A 229 -4.83 -22.05 -15.94
N ARG A 230 -4.02 -22.33 -16.96
CA ARG A 230 -4.47 -23.02 -18.19
C ARG A 230 -5.09 -24.38 -17.88
N HIS A 231 -4.41 -25.21 -17.09
CA HIS A 231 -4.94 -26.53 -16.70
C HIS A 231 -6.23 -26.41 -15.91
N PHE A 232 -6.31 -25.46 -14.98
CA PHE A 232 -7.52 -25.19 -14.22
C PHE A 232 -8.71 -24.87 -15.13
N TRP A 233 -8.56 -23.89 -16.04
CA TRP A 233 -9.64 -23.49 -16.95
C TRP A 233 -10.00 -24.59 -17.96
N ALA A 234 -9.01 -25.30 -18.50
CA ALA A 234 -9.26 -26.42 -19.41
C ALA A 234 -10.05 -27.55 -18.73
N ASN A 235 -9.76 -27.84 -17.46
CA ASN A 235 -10.49 -28.83 -16.67
C ASN A 235 -11.88 -28.33 -16.28
N LEU A 236 -11.99 -27.07 -15.82
CA LEU A 236 -13.26 -26.49 -15.39
C LEU A 236 -14.27 -26.40 -16.53
N MET A 237 -13.81 -26.02 -17.73
CA MET A 237 -14.66 -25.88 -18.92
C MET A 237 -14.77 -27.16 -19.74
N HIS A 238 -14.23 -28.29 -19.25
CA HIS A 238 -14.27 -29.56 -19.98
C HIS A 238 -15.71 -30.04 -20.13
N GLY A 239 -16.14 -30.26 -21.39
CA GLY A 239 -17.49 -30.73 -21.70
C GLY A 239 -18.54 -29.63 -21.79
N TYR A 240 -18.18 -28.36 -21.57
CA TYR A 240 -19.11 -27.26 -21.74
C TYR A 240 -19.50 -27.07 -23.22
N ASP A 241 -20.79 -27.03 -23.51
CA ASP A 241 -21.31 -26.82 -24.87
C ASP A 241 -21.37 -25.32 -25.20
N TRP A 242 -20.36 -24.86 -25.95
CA TRP A 242 -20.24 -23.48 -26.42
C TRP A 242 -21.21 -23.12 -27.55
N ASP A 243 -21.73 -24.12 -28.28
CA ASP A 243 -22.64 -23.92 -29.41
C ASP A 243 -24.11 -23.93 -28.96
N ARG A 244 -24.39 -24.35 -27.71
CA ARG A 244 -25.72 -24.32 -27.11
C ARG A 244 -26.25 -22.89 -26.97
N ILE A 245 -27.23 -22.55 -27.79
CA ILE A 245 -27.98 -21.30 -27.70
C ILE A 245 -28.92 -21.38 -26.49
N ARG A 246 -28.76 -20.45 -25.54
CA ARG A 246 -29.61 -20.33 -24.35
C ARG A 246 -30.62 -19.21 -24.57
N ASN A 247 -31.89 -19.58 -24.70
CA ASN A 247 -32.97 -18.61 -24.84
C ASN A 247 -33.28 -18.01 -23.47
N LEU A 248 -32.92 -16.73 -23.28
CA LEU A 248 -33.26 -15.95 -22.08
C LEU A 248 -34.71 -15.42 -22.13
N VAL A 249 -35.35 -15.52 -23.29
CA VAL A 249 -36.76 -15.16 -23.52
C VAL A 249 -37.48 -16.41 -24.05
N PRO A 250 -38.46 -16.96 -23.31
CA PRO A 250 -39.31 -18.02 -23.81
C PRO A 250 -40.12 -17.51 -25.02
N ASP A 251 -40.24 -18.32 -26.07
CA ASP A 251 -41.15 -18.13 -27.23
C ASP A 251 -40.71 -17.24 -28.42
N GLU A 252 -39.42 -16.92 -28.60
CA GLU A 252 -38.92 -16.37 -29.87
C GLU A 252 -38.22 -17.44 -30.73
N ASP A 253 -38.91 -17.92 -31.77
CA ASP A 253 -38.44 -18.96 -32.71
C ASP A 253 -37.36 -18.48 -33.71
N GLN A 254 -37.00 -17.19 -33.70
CA GLN A 254 -35.99 -16.63 -34.60
C GLN A 254 -35.15 -15.56 -33.92
N ILE A 255 -33.98 -15.97 -33.42
CA ILE A 255 -32.89 -15.03 -33.17
C ILE A 255 -32.15 -14.86 -34.49
N ASP A 256 -32.32 -13.69 -35.12
CA ASP A 256 -31.43 -13.27 -36.19
C ASP A 256 -29.98 -13.35 -35.67
N ARG A 257 -29.13 -14.13 -36.35
CA ARG A 257 -27.73 -14.33 -35.93
C ARG A 257 -26.91 -13.03 -36.09
N HIS A 258 -27.44 -12.05 -36.80
CA HIS A 258 -26.84 -10.73 -36.90
C HIS A 258 -27.13 -9.91 -35.64
N ARG A 259 -26.11 -9.73 -34.81
CA ARG A 259 -26.19 -8.86 -33.63
C ARG A 259 -26.29 -7.40 -34.10
N SER A 260 -27.45 -6.79 -33.89
CA SER A 260 -27.71 -5.40 -34.30
C SER A 260 -26.84 -4.36 -33.58
N GLY A 261 -26.19 -4.73 -32.47
CA GLY A 261 -25.49 -3.79 -31.59
C GLY A 261 -26.41 -2.88 -30.77
N ARG A 262 -27.74 -2.97 -31.00
CA ARG A 262 -28.74 -2.19 -30.26
C ARG A 262 -29.06 -2.91 -28.95
N GLY A 263 -28.51 -2.39 -27.85
CA GLY A 263 -28.82 -2.83 -26.49
C GLY A 263 -29.67 -1.82 -25.72
N TYR A 264 -30.36 -2.31 -24.69
CA TYR A 264 -31.02 -1.50 -23.67
C TYR A 264 -30.35 -1.75 -22.31
N SER A 265 -30.16 -0.71 -21.53
CA SER A 265 -29.69 -0.82 -20.15
C SER A 265 -30.85 -0.54 -19.22
N THR A 266 -31.11 -1.44 -18.28
CA THR A 266 -32.06 -1.22 -17.20
C THR A 266 -31.31 -1.03 -15.89
N THR A 267 -31.70 -0.03 -15.12
CA THR A 267 -31.18 0.24 -13.79
C THR A 267 -32.32 0.09 -12.80
N PHE A 268 -32.10 -0.69 -11.74
CA PHE A 268 -33.04 -0.82 -10.64
C PHE A 268 -32.30 -0.62 -9.32
N THR A 269 -33.03 -0.21 -8.30
CA THR A 269 -32.48 0.06 -6.97
C THR A 269 -32.81 -1.10 -6.04
N ILE A 270 -31.81 -1.59 -5.32
CA ILE A 270 -31.99 -2.51 -4.20
C ILE A 270 -32.19 -1.66 -2.95
N THR A 271 -33.26 -1.90 -2.20
CA THR A 271 -33.57 -1.12 -0.98
C THR A 271 -32.55 -1.40 0.12
N GLN A 272 -32.36 -0.42 1.02
CA GLN A 272 -31.41 -0.56 2.13
C GLN A 272 -31.68 -1.81 2.98
N ASP A 273 -32.95 -2.09 3.30
CA ASP A 273 -33.34 -3.28 4.09
C ASP A 273 -32.87 -4.60 3.46
N VAL A 274 -32.88 -4.68 2.12
CA VAL A 274 -32.41 -5.86 1.38
C VAL A 274 -30.88 -5.93 1.41
N VAL A 275 -30.20 -4.80 1.26
CA VAL A 275 -28.73 -4.73 1.36
C VAL A 275 -28.27 -5.15 2.75
N ASP A 276 -28.91 -4.66 3.81
CA ASP A 276 -28.60 -5.01 5.20
C ASP A 276 -28.82 -6.51 5.46
N SER A 277 -29.91 -7.07 4.93
CA SER A 277 -30.19 -8.50 5.00
C SER A 277 -29.15 -9.34 4.25
N MET A 278 -28.71 -8.89 3.07
CA MET A 278 -27.64 -9.54 2.31
C MET A 278 -26.31 -9.48 3.05
N MET A 279 -25.96 -8.35 3.66
CA MET A 279 -24.72 -8.21 4.45
C MET A 279 -24.73 -9.11 5.69
N LEU A 280 -25.87 -9.22 6.38
CA LEU A 280 -26.03 -10.14 7.50
C LEU A 280 -25.91 -11.61 7.07
N PHE A 281 -26.53 -11.98 5.94
CA PHE A 281 -26.42 -13.33 5.39
C PHE A 281 -24.97 -13.65 5.01
N ALA A 282 -24.29 -12.72 4.33
CA ALA A 282 -22.92 -12.85 3.91
C ALA A 282 -21.96 -13.08 5.09
N SER A 283 -22.08 -12.26 6.14
CA SER A 283 -21.24 -12.39 7.34
C SER A 283 -21.53 -13.66 8.15
N THR A 284 -22.79 -14.08 8.23
CA THR A 284 -23.19 -15.29 8.98
C THR A 284 -22.73 -16.58 8.31
N ASN A 285 -22.61 -16.59 6.97
CA ASN A 285 -22.28 -17.78 6.18
C ASN A 285 -20.86 -17.76 5.60
N ASP A 286 -20.02 -16.82 5.99
CA ASP A 286 -18.63 -16.66 5.52
C ASP A 286 -18.52 -16.60 3.98
N VAL A 287 -19.44 -15.85 3.34
CA VAL A 287 -19.43 -15.60 1.89
C VAL A 287 -19.32 -14.12 1.58
N THR A 288 -18.69 -13.78 0.46
CA THR A 288 -18.59 -12.37 0.04
C THR A 288 -19.90 -11.87 -0.55
N MET A 289 -20.15 -10.57 -0.45
CA MET A 289 -21.27 -9.91 -1.14
C MET A 289 -21.26 -10.17 -2.65
N PHE A 290 -20.07 -10.28 -3.26
CA PHE A 290 -19.92 -10.65 -4.67
C PHE A 290 -20.41 -12.07 -4.94
N SER A 291 -19.96 -13.06 -4.15
CA SER A 291 -20.38 -14.46 -4.27
C SER A 291 -21.90 -14.61 -4.08
N LEU A 292 -22.46 -13.91 -3.10
CA LEU A 292 -23.90 -13.90 -2.85
C LEU A 292 -24.67 -13.31 -4.05
N SER A 293 -24.22 -12.16 -4.56
CA SER A 293 -24.86 -11.50 -5.70
C SER A 293 -24.76 -12.35 -6.97
N LEU A 294 -23.61 -12.98 -7.20
CA LEU A 294 -23.39 -13.90 -8.32
C LEU A 294 -24.29 -15.14 -8.21
N ALA A 295 -24.47 -15.70 -7.00
CA ALA A 295 -25.40 -16.80 -6.76
C ALA A 295 -26.86 -16.39 -7.05
N CYS A 296 -27.28 -15.21 -6.60
CA CYS A 296 -28.60 -14.66 -6.95
C CYS A 296 -28.77 -14.50 -8.47
N TYR A 297 -27.72 -14.05 -9.17
CA TYR A 297 -27.73 -13.91 -10.61
C TYR A 297 -27.82 -15.27 -11.33
N TYR A 298 -27.09 -16.28 -10.88
CA TYR A 298 -27.23 -17.65 -11.39
C TYR A 298 -28.63 -18.20 -11.16
N ALA A 299 -29.23 -18.01 -9.97
CA ALA A 299 -30.60 -18.42 -9.71
C ALA A 299 -31.62 -17.73 -10.62
N PHE A 300 -31.39 -16.45 -10.93
CA PHE A 300 -32.21 -15.69 -11.87
C PHE A 300 -32.08 -16.23 -13.30
N LEU A 301 -30.85 -16.47 -13.78
CA LEU A 301 -30.60 -17.04 -15.10
C LEU A 301 -31.15 -18.47 -15.23
N PHE A 302 -31.00 -19.30 -14.21
CA PHE A 302 -31.58 -20.65 -14.15
C PHE A 302 -33.09 -20.60 -14.38
N LYS A 303 -33.79 -19.64 -13.76
CA LYS A 303 -35.22 -19.44 -14.00
C LYS A 303 -35.53 -18.97 -15.43
N LEU A 304 -34.75 -18.03 -15.98
CA LEU A 304 -35.01 -17.47 -17.32
C LEU A 304 -34.73 -18.47 -18.45
N THR A 305 -33.76 -19.35 -18.26
CA THR A 305 -33.34 -20.35 -19.26
C THR A 305 -34.17 -21.64 -19.20
N ASN A 306 -35.30 -21.63 -18.49
CA ASN A 306 -36.13 -22.79 -18.23
C ASN A 306 -35.35 -23.95 -17.55
N HIS A 307 -34.62 -23.62 -16.49
CA HIS A 307 -33.87 -24.53 -15.63
C HIS A 307 -32.60 -25.12 -16.27
N ASP A 308 -31.87 -24.34 -17.08
CA ASP A 308 -30.54 -24.75 -17.55
C ASP A 308 -29.54 -24.72 -16.39
N ASP A 309 -29.01 -25.89 -16.02
CA ASP A 309 -28.11 -26.09 -14.88
C ASP A 309 -26.62 -25.96 -15.22
N ASP A 310 -26.29 -25.79 -16.50
CA ASP A 310 -24.92 -25.59 -16.99
C ASP A 310 -24.73 -24.19 -17.59
N LEU A 311 -24.68 -23.18 -16.72
CA LEU A 311 -24.57 -21.76 -17.08
C LEU A 311 -23.14 -21.23 -16.89
N CYS A 312 -22.60 -20.56 -17.91
CA CYS A 312 -21.34 -19.83 -17.80
C CYS A 312 -21.63 -18.33 -17.74
N VAL A 313 -21.35 -17.69 -16.61
CA VAL A 313 -21.40 -16.23 -16.45
C VAL A 313 -19.99 -15.67 -16.48
N VAL A 314 -19.77 -14.70 -17.37
CA VAL A 314 -18.51 -13.95 -17.42
C VAL A 314 -18.59 -12.80 -16.42
N SER A 315 -17.62 -12.74 -15.52
CA SER A 315 -17.32 -11.56 -14.71
C SER A 315 -16.05 -10.89 -15.21
N THR A 316 -16.03 -9.56 -15.24
CA THR A 316 -14.85 -8.81 -15.65
C THR A 316 -13.89 -8.68 -14.47
N ALA A 317 -12.63 -9.09 -14.67
CA ALA A 317 -11.54 -8.80 -13.76
C ALA A 317 -10.56 -7.86 -14.46
N ALA A 318 -10.15 -6.77 -13.81
CA ALA A 318 -9.32 -5.74 -14.44
C ALA A 318 -7.90 -6.21 -14.81
N ASN A 319 -7.50 -7.44 -14.43
CA ASN A 319 -6.18 -8.05 -14.67
C ASN A 319 -4.95 -7.15 -14.43
N ARG A 320 -5.11 -6.06 -13.67
CA ARG A 320 -4.06 -5.18 -13.15
C ARG A 320 -3.43 -5.86 -11.92
N LEU A 321 -2.78 -6.98 -12.19
CA LEU A 321 -2.15 -7.82 -11.17
C LEU A 321 -0.73 -7.32 -10.81
N GLU A 322 -0.16 -6.41 -11.62
CA GLU A 322 1.14 -5.81 -11.36
C GLU A 322 1.02 -4.38 -10.79
N LYS A 323 1.87 -4.15 -9.79
CA LYS A 323 1.88 -3.04 -8.83
C LYS A 323 2.01 -1.64 -9.40
N GLU A 324 2.59 -1.54 -10.59
CA GLU A 324 2.93 -0.30 -11.28
C GLU A 324 1.69 0.43 -11.82
N ILE A 325 0.49 -0.12 -11.63
CA ILE A 325 -0.80 0.51 -11.97
C ILE A 325 -1.57 0.94 -10.69
N GLN A 326 -1.06 0.63 -9.50
CA GLN A 326 -1.68 0.87 -8.17
C GLN A 326 -1.14 2.10 -7.43
N ASP A 327 -0.24 2.86 -8.05
CA ASP A 327 0.95 3.52 -7.48
C ASP A 327 0.84 4.51 -6.32
N MET A 328 -0.32 4.69 -5.69
CA MET A 328 -0.44 5.58 -4.54
C MET A 328 -1.32 5.06 -3.42
N ILE A 329 -2.02 3.92 -3.54
CA ILE A 329 -2.90 3.43 -2.45
C ILE A 329 -2.75 1.92 -2.30
N ALA A 330 -2.49 1.47 -1.09
CA ALA A 330 -2.43 0.04 -0.74
C ALA A 330 -3.02 -0.20 0.67
N PRO A 331 -3.37 -1.43 1.04
CA PRO A 331 -3.59 -1.78 2.44
C PRO A 331 -2.38 -1.42 3.30
N ALA A 332 -2.62 -1.00 4.53
CA ALA A 332 -1.58 -0.86 5.54
C ALA A 332 -1.04 -2.25 5.95
N SER A 333 0.22 -2.32 6.34
CA SER A 333 0.81 -3.50 6.99
C SER A 333 0.08 -3.81 8.31
N PHE A 334 0.21 -5.03 8.81
CA PHE A 334 -0.38 -5.40 10.10
C PHE A 334 0.23 -4.59 11.26
N ALA A 335 1.53 -4.29 11.19
CA ALA A 335 2.21 -3.44 12.16
C ALA A 335 1.67 -2.00 12.15
N GLN A 336 1.47 -1.40 10.97
CA GLN A 336 0.83 -0.08 10.83
C GLN A 336 -0.58 -0.07 11.43
N ALA A 337 -1.39 -1.08 11.09
CA ALA A 337 -2.75 -1.20 11.59
C ALA A 337 -2.79 -1.32 13.12
N ARG A 338 -1.84 -2.06 13.71
CA ARG A 338 -1.69 -2.18 15.16
C ARG A 338 -1.44 -0.84 15.82
N ILE A 339 -0.41 -0.12 15.38
CA ILE A 339 -0.01 1.17 15.97
C ILE A 339 -1.16 2.17 15.85
N TRP A 340 -1.69 2.33 14.64
CA TRP A 340 -2.77 3.26 14.37
C TRP A 340 -4.04 2.97 15.18
N LEU A 341 -4.37 1.70 15.38
CA LEU A 341 -5.52 1.32 16.18
C LEU A 341 -5.24 1.49 17.68
N ASP A 342 -4.04 1.14 18.13
CA ASP A 342 -3.65 1.27 19.53
C ASP A 342 -3.77 2.72 19.99
N GLU A 343 -3.29 3.65 19.19
CA GLU A 343 -3.52 5.08 19.38
C GLU A 343 -5.00 5.41 19.59
N ARG A 344 -5.87 4.98 18.66
CA ARG A 344 -7.30 5.28 18.73
C ARG A 344 -8.04 4.64 19.91
N ILE A 345 -7.64 3.45 20.34
CA ILE A 345 -8.24 2.78 21.50
C ILE A 345 -7.78 3.45 22.80
N ARG A 346 -6.57 4.02 22.83
CA ARG A 346 -6.01 4.70 24.00
C ARG A 346 -6.47 6.14 24.16
N PHE A 347 -6.89 6.81 23.08
CA PHE A 347 -7.38 8.18 23.14
C PHE A 347 -8.81 8.27 23.70
N ASP A 348 -8.89 8.37 25.01
CA ASP A 348 -10.06 8.94 25.70
C ASP A 348 -10.05 10.47 25.47
N PRO A 349 -11.06 11.06 24.81
CA PRO A 349 -11.10 12.50 24.54
C PRO A 349 -11.16 13.35 25.81
N ASP A 350 -11.57 12.79 26.95
CA ASP A 350 -11.74 13.50 28.21
C ASP A 350 -10.50 13.43 29.12
N LYS A 351 -9.41 12.78 28.67
CA LYS A 351 -8.17 12.64 29.45
C LYS A 351 -6.97 13.33 28.79
N PRO A 352 -5.96 13.77 29.57
CA PRO A 352 -4.71 14.29 29.03
C PRO A 352 -4.02 13.22 28.18
N GLN A 353 -3.90 13.48 26.89
CA GLN A 353 -3.30 12.59 25.90
C GLN A 353 -1.78 12.77 25.88
N VAL A 354 -1.06 11.67 25.75
CA VAL A 354 0.40 11.64 25.58
C VAL A 354 0.68 10.83 24.32
N ALA A 355 1.43 11.40 23.38
CA ALA A 355 1.95 10.66 22.24
C ALA A 355 2.91 9.57 22.72
N ILE A 356 2.75 8.37 22.18
CA ILE A 356 3.60 7.22 22.50
C ILE A 356 4.35 6.68 21.28
N TYR A 357 3.92 7.03 20.06
CA TYR A 357 4.50 6.57 18.80
C TYR A 357 5.28 7.67 18.05
N ASN A 358 5.59 8.79 18.73
CA ASN A 358 6.56 9.76 18.21
C ASN A 358 7.97 9.23 18.46
N MET A 359 8.84 9.30 17.45
CA MET A 359 10.24 8.87 17.54
C MET A 359 11.20 10.05 17.33
N PRO A 360 11.49 10.87 18.36
CA PRO A 360 12.46 11.95 18.23
C PRO A 360 13.90 11.42 18.25
N PHE A 361 14.63 11.58 17.16
CA PHE A 361 16.06 11.29 17.09
C PHE A 361 16.87 12.58 17.30
N VAL A 362 17.48 12.72 18.48
CA VAL A 362 18.11 13.96 18.93
C VAL A 362 19.63 13.90 18.77
N TYR A 363 20.20 14.86 18.05
CA TYR A 363 21.62 14.95 17.75
C TYR A 363 22.21 16.31 18.11
N ARG A 364 23.49 16.30 18.48
CA ARG A 364 24.38 17.47 18.51
C ARG A 364 25.50 17.29 17.49
N LEU A 365 26.12 18.38 17.08
CA LEU A 365 27.35 18.33 16.29
C LEU A 365 28.53 18.03 17.22
N GLN A 366 29.53 17.30 16.73
CA GLN A 366 30.81 17.19 17.41
C GLN A 366 31.51 18.56 17.41
N SER A 367 32.23 18.86 18.50
CA SER A 367 33.00 20.10 18.66
C SER A 367 33.82 20.43 17.40
N SER A 368 33.89 21.72 17.07
CA SER A 368 34.55 22.31 15.88
C SER A 368 33.89 22.09 14.50
N HIS A 369 32.76 21.38 14.43
CA HIS A 369 32.00 21.23 13.18
C HIS A 369 30.88 22.26 13.07
N THR A 370 30.51 22.59 11.83
CA THR A 370 29.38 23.48 11.53
C THR A 370 28.51 22.90 10.42
N LEU A 371 27.19 22.99 10.56
CA LEU A 371 26.23 22.47 9.58
C LEU A 371 25.39 23.60 8.97
N SER A 372 25.30 23.66 7.64
CA SER A 372 24.49 24.66 6.93
C SER A 372 23.02 24.25 6.89
N ILE A 373 22.16 25.07 7.49
CA ILE A 373 20.72 24.81 7.55
C ILE A 373 20.09 24.92 6.16
N LYS A 374 20.61 25.79 5.30
CA LYS A 374 20.14 25.91 3.91
C LYS A 374 20.40 24.63 3.12
N GLN A 375 21.59 24.03 3.27
CA GLN A 375 21.92 22.76 2.63
C GLN A 375 21.13 21.60 3.26
N LEU A 376 20.96 21.60 4.59
CA LEU A 376 20.15 20.61 5.30
C LEU A 376 18.69 20.64 4.82
N ARG A 377 18.10 21.84 4.68
CA ARG A 377 16.76 22.04 4.11
C ARG A 377 16.63 21.37 2.74
N HIS A 378 17.53 21.70 1.81
CA HIS A 378 17.54 21.12 0.47
C HIS A 378 17.71 19.58 0.49
N ALA A 379 18.63 19.09 1.32
CA ALA A 379 18.89 17.67 1.47
C ALA A 379 17.69 16.90 2.04
N LEU A 380 16.97 17.50 3.00
CA LEU A 380 15.74 16.94 3.55
C LEU A 380 14.64 16.85 2.49
N HIS A 381 14.44 17.88 1.67
CA HIS A 381 13.48 17.81 0.57
C HIS A 381 13.79 16.65 -0.38
N LEU A 382 15.05 16.46 -0.76
CA LEU A 382 15.44 15.34 -1.62
C LEU A 382 15.20 13.99 -0.92
N THR A 383 15.58 13.87 0.35
CA THR A 383 15.49 12.61 1.11
C THR A 383 14.04 12.22 1.38
N VAL A 384 13.20 13.16 1.82
CA VAL A 384 11.77 12.94 2.03
C VAL A 384 11.09 12.57 0.71
N ASN A 385 11.41 13.24 -0.40
CA ASN A 385 10.88 12.89 -1.72
C ASN A 385 11.27 11.48 -2.16
N LYS A 386 12.52 11.05 -1.91
CA LYS A 386 13.01 9.72 -2.28
C LYS A 386 12.26 8.60 -1.55
N HIS A 387 11.78 8.85 -0.33
CA HIS A 387 11.19 7.83 0.55
C HIS A 387 9.70 8.06 0.80
N PRO A 388 8.81 7.37 0.06
CA PRO A 388 7.36 7.55 0.16
C PRO A 388 6.77 7.44 1.57
N SER A 389 7.33 6.59 2.43
CA SER A 389 6.86 6.41 3.80
C SER A 389 6.88 7.70 4.62
N LEU A 390 7.81 8.63 4.34
CA LEU A 390 7.94 9.92 5.05
C LEU A 390 6.88 10.95 4.66
N HIS A 391 6.03 10.63 3.68
CA HIS A 391 4.93 11.47 3.20
C HIS A 391 3.72 10.61 2.84
N THR A 392 3.48 9.54 3.60
CA THR A 392 2.34 8.63 3.41
C THR A 392 1.25 8.92 4.44
N SER A 393 0.01 9.06 3.98
CA SER A 393 -1.17 9.16 4.82
C SER A 393 -1.80 7.80 5.12
N LEU A 394 -2.45 7.67 6.28
CA LEU A 394 -3.20 6.49 6.71
C LEU A 394 -4.69 6.83 6.84
N HIS A 395 -5.53 6.07 6.15
CA HIS A 395 -6.98 6.26 6.09
C HIS A 395 -7.71 4.95 6.35
N PHE A 396 -8.65 4.97 7.29
CA PHE A 396 -9.49 3.81 7.55
C PHE A 396 -10.77 3.87 6.72
N TYR A 397 -10.99 2.83 5.92
CA TYR A 397 -12.17 2.71 5.08
C TYR A 397 -13.16 1.76 5.75
N ILE A 398 -14.26 2.34 6.25
CA ILE A 398 -15.30 1.61 7.00
C ILE A 398 -15.93 0.51 6.14
N GLU A 399 -16.16 0.77 4.85
CA GLU A 399 -16.78 -0.16 3.90
C GLU A 399 -16.05 -1.51 3.81
N ASN A 400 -14.72 -1.49 3.94
CA ASN A 400 -13.87 -2.67 3.85
C ASN A 400 -13.27 -3.09 5.20
N ASN A 401 -13.61 -2.37 6.28
CA ASN A 401 -13.03 -2.53 7.61
C ASN A 401 -11.49 -2.62 7.59
N GLN A 402 -10.85 -1.80 6.74
CA GLN A 402 -9.42 -1.92 6.44
C GLN A 402 -8.73 -0.55 6.49
N LEU A 403 -7.56 -0.52 7.13
CA LEU A 403 -6.65 0.62 7.08
C LEU A 403 -5.89 0.59 5.76
N MET A 404 -5.93 1.69 5.03
CA MET A 404 -5.23 1.89 3.77
C MET A 404 -4.17 2.97 3.95
N GLN A 405 -3.06 2.82 3.27
CA GLN A 405 -2.00 3.82 3.18
C GLN A 405 -2.02 4.47 1.80
N ARG A 406 -1.74 5.78 1.75
CA ARG A 406 -1.68 6.56 0.52
C ARG A 406 -0.45 7.44 0.47
N ILE A 407 0.35 7.34 -0.60
CA ILE A 407 1.47 8.28 -0.81
C ILE A 407 0.89 9.65 -1.15
N ILE A 408 1.32 10.70 -0.44
CA ILE A 408 0.96 12.09 -0.70
C ILE A 408 2.02 12.70 -1.61
N THR A 409 1.61 13.22 -2.76
CA THR A 409 2.54 13.94 -3.65
C THR A 409 2.47 15.44 -3.44
N HIS A 410 3.47 16.17 -3.96
CA HIS A 410 3.43 17.64 -4.06
C HIS A 410 2.17 18.17 -4.76
N GLU A 411 1.51 17.36 -5.60
CA GLU A 411 0.26 17.72 -6.27
C GLU A 411 -0.96 17.61 -5.34
N ASP A 412 -0.89 16.80 -4.28
CA ASP A 412 -1.99 16.53 -3.34
C ASP A 412 -2.05 17.56 -2.19
N ASN A 413 -0.93 18.21 -1.85
CA ASN A 413 -0.83 19.16 -0.74
C ASN A 413 -0.01 20.40 -1.14
N TYR A 414 -0.59 21.60 -1.04
CA TYR A 414 0.11 22.87 -1.32
C TYR A 414 1.11 23.29 -0.23
N THR A 415 1.22 22.52 0.86
CA THR A 415 2.15 22.71 1.97
C THR A 415 3.34 21.76 1.87
N ASP A 416 4.48 22.14 2.45
CA ASP A 416 5.65 21.27 2.57
C ASP A 416 5.26 19.90 3.15
N MET A 417 5.73 18.80 2.54
CA MET A 417 5.44 17.42 2.98
C MET A 417 5.95 17.11 4.40
N PHE A 418 6.77 18.00 4.96
CA PHE A 418 7.31 17.93 6.31
C PHE A 418 7.53 19.34 6.85
N SER A 419 7.59 19.49 8.17
CA SER A 419 7.83 20.79 8.81
C SER A 419 9.28 20.94 9.27
N ILE A 420 9.79 22.17 9.20
CA ILE A 420 11.04 22.57 9.86
C ILE A 420 10.73 23.67 10.86
N ILE A 421 10.97 23.39 12.13
CA ILE A 421 10.70 24.31 13.24
C ILE A 421 12.04 24.76 13.85
N GLU A 422 12.08 25.99 14.32
CA GLU A 422 13.27 26.62 14.89
C GLU A 422 12.94 27.21 16.27
N ASN A 423 13.65 26.78 17.32
CA ASN A 423 13.52 27.30 18.68
C ASN A 423 14.89 27.71 19.24
N THR A 424 14.87 28.44 20.35
CA THR A 424 16.08 28.74 21.13
C THR A 424 15.94 28.18 22.53
N TYR A 425 17.06 27.86 23.17
CA TYR A 425 17.11 27.50 24.59
C TYR A 425 18.28 28.22 25.29
N GLU A 426 18.07 28.61 26.54
CA GLU A 426 19.07 29.22 27.41
C GLU A 426 19.40 28.36 28.63
N THR A 427 18.42 27.57 29.11
CA THR A 427 18.54 26.72 30.29
C THR A 427 18.23 25.25 29.96
N ASP A 428 18.74 24.33 30.79
CA ASP A 428 18.46 22.90 30.66
C ASP A 428 16.97 22.59 30.87
N GLU A 429 16.27 23.37 31.70
CA GLU A 429 14.81 23.25 31.91
C GLU A 429 14.04 23.53 30.62
N GLN A 430 14.34 24.64 29.93
CA GLN A 430 13.72 24.95 28.65
C GLN A 430 14.01 23.89 27.60
N LEU A 431 15.24 23.38 27.56
CA LEU A 431 15.60 22.30 26.65
C LEU A 431 14.79 21.03 26.96
N ASN A 432 14.67 20.67 28.24
CA ASN A 432 13.89 19.51 28.66
C ASN A 432 12.41 19.64 28.31
N ASP A 433 11.83 20.83 28.45
CA ASP A 433 10.44 21.09 28.05
C ASP A 433 10.23 20.89 26.55
N ILE A 434 11.15 21.39 25.72
CA ILE A 434 11.10 21.20 24.26
C ILE A 434 11.22 19.72 23.90
N LEU A 435 12.16 19.00 24.51
CA LEU A 435 12.35 17.55 24.29
C LEU A 435 11.12 16.74 24.76
N HIS A 436 10.49 17.16 25.86
CA HIS A 436 9.25 16.55 26.33
C HIS A 436 8.08 16.79 25.39
N ASP A 437 7.93 18.00 24.85
CA ASP A 437 6.90 18.31 23.86
C ASP A 437 7.08 17.45 22.61
N GLU A 438 8.29 17.38 22.05
CA GLU A 438 8.62 16.54 20.89
C GLU A 438 8.21 15.06 21.06
N LYS A 439 8.42 14.53 22.27
CA LYS A 439 8.10 13.14 22.58
C LYS A 439 6.62 12.92 22.86
N ARG A 440 5.97 13.84 23.57
CA ARG A 440 4.68 13.58 24.24
C ARG A 440 3.49 14.30 23.63
N ASN A 441 3.71 15.24 22.73
CA ASN A 441 2.61 16.01 22.15
C ASN A 441 1.86 15.18 21.08
N PRO A 442 0.57 14.87 21.29
CA PRO A 442 -0.24 14.03 20.39
C PRO A 442 -0.66 14.76 19.10
N HIS A 443 -0.42 16.07 19.01
CA HIS A 443 -0.82 16.89 17.86
C HIS A 443 0.34 17.20 16.91
N LEU A 444 1.51 16.59 17.11
CA LEU A 444 2.68 16.86 16.27
C LEU A 444 2.55 16.30 14.85
N PHE A 445 1.86 15.17 14.69
CA PHE A 445 1.71 14.48 13.42
C PHE A 445 0.23 14.34 13.06
N ASP A 446 -0.07 14.48 11.77
CA ASP A 446 -1.38 14.17 11.21
C ASP A 446 -1.22 13.05 10.17
N LEU A 447 -1.42 11.83 10.65
CA LEU A 447 -1.37 10.61 9.83
C LEU A 447 -2.40 10.65 8.69
N ALA A 448 -3.54 11.30 8.84
CA ALA A 448 -4.55 11.37 7.79
C ALA A 448 -4.14 12.32 6.65
N GLN A 449 -3.29 13.30 6.94
CA GLN A 449 -2.74 14.22 5.94
C GLN A 449 -1.36 13.81 5.42
N GLY A 450 -0.76 12.77 5.99
CA GLY A 450 0.59 12.33 5.63
C GLY A 450 1.70 13.23 6.17
N LEU A 451 1.39 14.05 7.19
CA LEU A 451 2.36 14.87 7.92
C LEU A 451 2.97 14.02 9.04
N VAL A 452 3.93 13.18 8.67
CA VAL A 452 4.49 12.12 9.53
C VAL A 452 5.96 12.32 9.89
N PHE A 453 6.59 13.39 9.38
CA PHE A 453 7.99 13.73 9.61
C PHE A 453 8.14 15.23 9.89
N ARG A 454 9.01 15.57 10.85
CA ARG A 454 9.43 16.94 11.16
C ARG A 454 10.91 17.00 11.51
N CYS A 455 11.54 18.13 11.21
CA CYS A 455 12.88 18.47 11.65
C CYS A 455 12.83 19.68 12.58
N HIS A 456 13.32 19.54 13.81
CA HIS A 456 13.36 20.64 14.79
C HIS A 456 14.79 21.03 15.08
N ILE A 457 15.09 22.30 14.84
CA ILE A 457 16.39 22.90 15.09
C ILE A 457 16.26 23.76 16.36
N ILE A 458 17.12 23.50 17.34
CA ILE A 458 17.12 24.22 18.62
C ILE A 458 18.49 24.87 18.80
N TYR A 459 18.52 26.20 18.74
CA TYR A 459 19.75 26.97 18.87
C TYR A 459 20.04 27.32 20.33
N TYR A 460 21.30 27.28 20.70
CA TYR A 460 21.72 27.79 22.01
C TYR A 460 21.75 29.32 22.02
N LYS A 461 20.98 29.93 22.94
CA LYS A 461 20.79 31.38 23.19
C LYS A 461 20.18 32.19 22.06
N GLN A 462 20.61 32.03 20.81
CA GLN A 462 20.12 32.83 19.71
C GLN A 462 20.17 32.09 18.37
N ILE A 463 19.23 32.41 17.48
CA ILE A 463 19.22 31.91 16.12
C ILE A 463 20.46 32.41 15.38
N SER A 464 21.14 31.49 14.70
CA SER A 464 22.38 31.77 13.99
C SER A 464 22.15 32.66 12.76
N LEU A 465 22.72 33.87 12.75
CA LEU A 465 22.58 34.85 11.65
C LEU A 465 23.17 34.37 10.31
N ASN A 466 24.13 33.44 10.36
CA ASN A 466 24.74 32.85 9.16
C ASN A 466 24.08 31.51 8.76
N HIS A 467 23.00 31.11 9.44
CA HIS A 467 22.31 29.83 9.25
C HIS A 467 23.24 28.60 9.36
N LEU A 468 24.24 28.68 10.25
CA LEU A 468 25.11 27.56 10.61
C LEU A 468 24.78 27.08 12.03
N LEU A 469 24.68 25.77 12.20
CA LEU A 469 24.62 25.10 13.50
C LEU A 469 26.02 24.81 14.03
N SER A 470 26.13 24.81 15.36
CA SER A 470 27.33 24.53 16.15
C SER A 470 27.13 23.32 17.07
N ASP A 471 28.16 22.92 17.82
CA ASP A 471 28.11 21.80 18.77
C ASP A 471 27.19 22.02 19.98
N GLN A 472 26.83 23.28 20.25
CA GLN A 472 25.85 23.63 21.28
C GLN A 472 24.40 23.56 20.76
N ASP A 473 24.19 23.52 19.46
CA ASP A 473 22.86 23.45 18.86
C ASP A 473 22.39 21.99 18.73
N ILE A 474 21.08 21.80 18.67
CA ILE A 474 20.44 20.49 18.59
C ILE A 474 19.63 20.38 17.30
N VAL A 475 19.71 19.21 16.67
CA VAL A 475 18.83 18.82 15.57
C VAL A 475 18.04 17.59 15.99
N ILE A 476 16.73 17.67 15.86
CA ILE A 476 15.81 16.57 16.11
C ILE A 476 15.17 16.18 14.79
N PHE A 477 15.31 14.91 14.41
CA PHE A 477 14.50 14.31 13.35
C PHE A 477 13.40 13.52 14.05
N ASN A 478 12.17 14.01 14.03
CA ASN A 478 11.04 13.33 14.65
C ASN A 478 10.13 12.76 13.57
N VAL A 479 9.72 11.51 13.76
CA VAL A 479 8.91 10.76 12.80
C VAL A 479 7.91 9.89 13.54
N HIS A 480 6.76 9.64 12.92
CA HIS A 480 5.76 8.75 13.50
C HIS A 480 6.10 7.27 13.26
N HIS A 481 6.09 6.44 14.32
CA HIS A 481 6.53 5.04 14.27
C HIS A 481 5.72 4.18 13.29
N ALA A 482 4.43 4.48 13.09
CA ALA A 482 3.62 3.83 12.06
C ALA A 482 4.24 3.84 10.63
N LEU A 483 5.17 4.75 10.34
CA LEU A 483 5.80 4.90 9.02
C LEU A 483 7.31 4.67 9.04
N PHE A 484 7.90 4.34 10.19
CA PHE A 484 9.35 4.37 10.39
C PHE A 484 9.80 3.45 11.53
N ASP A 485 10.87 2.68 11.34
CA ASP A 485 11.48 1.83 12.37
C ASP A 485 12.92 2.27 12.71
N PHE A 486 13.52 1.68 13.74
CA PHE A 486 14.89 1.99 14.14
C PHE A 486 15.92 1.79 13.02
N PRO A 487 15.92 0.66 12.29
CA PRO A 487 16.81 0.47 11.15
C PRO A 487 16.65 1.52 10.05
N SER A 488 15.45 2.08 9.84
CA SER A 488 15.20 3.14 8.86
C SER A 488 16.04 4.39 9.12
N MET A 489 16.43 4.68 10.36
CA MET A 489 17.26 5.83 10.69
C MET A 489 18.63 5.77 10.00
N LYS A 490 19.21 4.58 9.88
CA LYS A 490 20.48 4.39 9.16
C LYS A 490 20.33 4.67 7.66
N VAL A 491 19.23 4.24 7.07
CA VAL A 491 18.91 4.50 5.64
C VAL A 491 18.68 5.99 5.42
N PHE A 492 17.87 6.61 6.28
CA PHE A 492 17.57 8.04 6.25
C PHE A 492 18.83 8.90 6.31
N LEU A 493 19.72 8.66 7.29
CA LEU A 493 20.92 9.46 7.44
C LEU A 493 21.96 9.22 6.34
N HIS A 494 22.04 8.00 5.81
CA HIS A 494 22.89 7.71 4.65
C HIS A 494 22.48 8.57 3.45
N ASP A 495 21.19 8.56 3.11
CA ASP A 495 20.66 9.33 1.99
C ASP A 495 20.71 10.83 2.26
N LEU A 496 20.39 11.27 3.48
CA LEU A 496 20.49 12.67 3.87
C LEU A 496 21.92 13.20 3.71
N ASN A 497 22.92 12.43 4.12
CA ASN A 497 24.33 12.80 3.95
C ASN A 497 24.73 12.91 2.48
N GLN A 498 24.30 11.96 1.65
CA GLN A 498 24.54 12.00 0.20
C GLN A 498 23.90 13.26 -0.40
N ALA A 499 22.62 13.49 -0.12
CA ALA A 499 21.87 14.64 -0.61
C ALA A 499 22.49 15.96 -0.17
N TYR A 500 22.97 16.03 1.07
CA TYR A 500 23.63 17.20 1.63
C TYR A 500 24.97 17.49 0.94
N THR A 501 25.79 16.46 0.73
CA THR A 501 27.15 16.61 0.20
C THR A 501 27.16 16.92 -1.29
N THR A 502 26.27 16.28 -2.06
CA THR A 502 26.28 16.39 -3.53
C THR A 502 25.20 17.33 -4.07
N GLY A 503 24.20 17.68 -3.26
CA GLY A 503 23.00 18.41 -3.69
C GLY A 503 22.01 17.56 -4.51
N GLN A 504 22.23 16.26 -4.65
CA GLN A 504 21.40 15.33 -5.42
C GLN A 504 21.35 13.93 -4.77
N LEU A 505 20.31 13.15 -5.06
CA LEU A 505 20.23 11.74 -4.69
C LEU A 505 20.33 10.87 -5.94
N LEU A 506 21.13 9.81 -5.86
CA LEU A 506 21.12 8.76 -6.87
C LEU A 506 19.95 7.83 -6.57
N TYR A 507 19.09 7.63 -7.58
CA TYR A 507 18.07 6.61 -7.55
C TYR A 507 18.69 5.31 -8.06
N ASP A 508 18.59 4.25 -7.25
CA ASP A 508 18.94 2.92 -7.72
C ASP A 508 17.70 2.32 -8.41
N ASP A 509 17.67 2.43 -9.74
CA ASP A 509 16.60 1.89 -10.58
C ASP A 509 16.44 0.36 -10.43
N SER A 510 17.37 -0.34 -9.77
CA SER A 510 17.29 -1.78 -9.54
C SER A 510 16.30 -2.17 -8.43
N THR A 511 15.92 -1.24 -7.54
CA THR A 511 15.01 -1.49 -6.41
C THR A 511 13.82 -0.51 -6.38
N ASN A 512 12.87 -0.66 -7.31
CA ASN A 512 11.57 0.05 -7.28
C ASN A 512 10.60 -0.43 -6.20
N LEU A 513 11.07 -1.12 -5.15
CA LEU A 513 10.20 -1.64 -4.11
C LEU A 513 10.00 -0.57 -3.03
N ARG A 514 8.75 -0.21 -2.75
CA ARG A 514 8.35 0.74 -1.71
C ARG A 514 7.78 0.01 -0.50
N TYR A 515 7.61 0.72 0.62
CA TYR A 515 7.01 0.11 1.80
C TYR A 515 5.55 -0.35 1.59
N LEU A 516 4.75 0.42 0.85
CA LEU A 516 3.38 0.00 0.48
C LEU A 516 3.37 -1.32 -0.29
N ASP A 517 4.46 -1.61 -0.99
CA ASP A 517 4.62 -2.82 -1.75
C ASP A 517 4.84 -4.02 -0.81
N TYR A 518 5.66 -3.85 0.21
CA TYR A 518 5.80 -4.83 1.29
C TYR A 518 4.46 -5.09 1.98
N ALA A 519 3.75 -4.04 2.38
CA ALA A 519 2.48 -4.13 3.10
C ALA A 519 1.38 -4.87 2.30
N ALA A 520 1.27 -4.60 1.00
CA ALA A 520 0.31 -5.29 0.14
C ALA A 520 0.57 -6.80 0.01
N ILE A 521 1.85 -7.22 0.05
CA ILE A 521 2.23 -8.64 0.03
C ILE A 521 1.93 -9.29 1.38
N GLU A 522 2.27 -8.59 2.47
CA GLU A 522 2.01 -9.07 3.84
C GLU A 522 0.50 -9.33 4.06
N GLN A 523 -0.36 -8.45 3.56
CA GLN A 523 -1.82 -8.58 3.64
C GLN A 523 -2.39 -9.76 2.85
N GLN A 524 -1.62 -10.34 1.92
CA GLN A 524 -1.99 -11.54 1.17
C GLN A 524 -1.43 -12.82 1.82
N MET A 525 -0.77 -12.71 2.98
CA MET A 525 -0.17 -13.87 3.65
C MET A 525 -1.26 -14.87 4.05
N PRO A 526 -1.14 -16.15 3.65
CA PRO A 526 -2.16 -17.15 3.93
C PRO A 526 -2.17 -17.52 5.42
N MET A 527 -3.38 -17.74 5.96
CA MET A 527 -3.60 -18.30 7.30
C MET A 527 -3.35 -19.81 7.40
N THR A 528 -2.63 -20.38 6.43
CA THR A 528 -2.37 -21.81 6.31
C THR A 528 -0.87 -22.05 6.13
N GLY A 529 -0.40 -23.27 6.43
CA GLY A 529 1.00 -23.66 6.26
C GLY A 529 1.82 -23.66 7.55
N ALA A 530 3.14 -23.84 7.41
CA ALA A 530 4.01 -24.20 8.52
C ALA A 530 4.09 -23.15 9.65
N ALA A 531 4.11 -21.86 9.32
CA ALA A 531 4.11 -20.79 10.32
C ALA A 531 2.80 -20.75 11.11
N SER A 532 1.67 -20.84 10.41
CA SER A 532 0.33 -20.88 11.02
C SER A 532 0.20 -22.07 11.98
N ILE A 533 0.64 -23.27 11.56
CA ILE A 533 0.64 -24.48 12.40
C ILE A 533 1.56 -24.31 13.62
N PHE A 534 2.77 -23.80 13.41
CA PHE A 534 3.73 -23.60 14.49
C PHE A 534 3.18 -22.66 15.57
N TRP A 535 2.61 -21.53 15.20
CA TRP A 535 2.11 -20.54 16.16
C TRP A 535 0.89 -21.05 16.93
N LEU A 536 0.01 -21.80 16.26
CA LEU A 536 -1.11 -22.48 16.89
C LEU A 536 -0.63 -23.49 17.95
N ASP A 537 0.40 -24.28 17.64
CA ASP A 537 0.97 -25.26 18.57
C ASP A 537 1.75 -24.60 19.71
N ALA A 538 2.58 -23.59 19.42
CA ALA A 538 3.42 -22.90 20.39
C ALA A 538 2.60 -22.21 21.49
N LEU A 539 1.40 -21.73 21.15
CA LEU A 539 0.49 -21.03 22.04
C LEU A 539 -0.70 -21.88 22.47
N HIS A 540 -0.65 -23.19 22.23
CA HIS A 540 -1.73 -24.11 22.61
C HIS A 540 -2.00 -24.07 24.12
N ASP A 541 -3.25 -23.85 24.53
CA ASP A 541 -3.66 -23.65 25.94
C ASP A 541 -3.00 -22.44 26.65
N CYS A 542 -2.30 -21.57 25.92
CA CYS A 542 -1.76 -20.35 26.50
C CYS A 542 -2.91 -19.39 26.82
N LYS A 543 -3.02 -18.98 28.08
CA LYS A 543 -4.08 -18.07 28.55
C LYS A 543 -3.68 -16.62 28.32
N LEU A 544 -3.60 -16.19 27.06
CA LEU A 544 -3.18 -14.82 26.71
C LEU A 544 -4.22 -13.76 27.14
N ASP A 545 -5.42 -14.17 27.55
CA ASP A 545 -6.47 -13.34 28.15
C ASP A 545 -6.27 -13.09 29.65
N GLN A 546 -5.41 -13.86 30.31
CA GLN A 546 -5.12 -13.71 31.74
C GLN A 546 -3.86 -12.87 31.93
N SER A 547 -4.03 -11.74 32.61
CA SER A 547 -2.89 -10.90 32.96
C SER A 547 -1.91 -11.60 33.89
N LEU A 548 -0.62 -11.29 33.72
CA LEU A 548 0.42 -11.72 34.65
C LEU A 548 0.15 -11.12 36.03
N SER A 549 0.39 -11.91 37.07
CA SER A 549 0.20 -11.49 38.47
C SER A 549 1.37 -10.62 38.94
N LEU A 550 1.61 -9.50 38.26
CA LEU A 550 2.66 -8.56 38.59
C LEU A 550 2.29 -7.73 39.84
N PRO A 551 3.29 -7.25 40.61
CA PRO A 551 3.06 -6.48 41.83
C PRO A 551 2.63 -5.03 41.51
N PHE A 552 1.47 -4.87 40.88
CA PHE A 552 0.91 -3.57 40.54
C PHE A 552 0.49 -2.81 41.82
N ASP A 553 0.78 -1.51 41.86
CA ASP A 553 0.27 -0.62 42.92
C ASP A 553 -1.26 -0.52 42.91
N ARG A 554 -1.86 -0.73 41.72
CA ARG A 554 -3.30 -0.72 41.50
C ARG A 554 -3.67 -1.61 40.31
N TYR A 555 -4.65 -2.49 40.50
CA TYR A 555 -5.24 -3.24 39.39
C TYR A 555 -6.00 -2.31 38.44
N ARG A 556 -5.80 -2.50 37.13
CA ARG A 556 -6.54 -1.77 36.10
C ARG A 556 -7.98 -2.29 36.06
N LEU A 557 -8.97 -1.39 36.09
CA LEU A 557 -10.37 -1.77 35.87
C LEU A 557 -10.61 -2.01 34.37
N SER A 558 -11.55 -2.88 34.02
CA SER A 558 -11.78 -3.29 32.63
C SER A 558 -12.24 -2.15 31.69
N ASP A 559 -12.76 -1.07 32.25
CA ASP A 559 -13.24 0.14 31.57
C ASP A 559 -12.21 1.30 31.58
N GLU A 560 -11.02 1.08 32.13
CA GLU A 560 -9.99 2.12 32.19
C GLU A 560 -9.12 2.17 30.93
N HIS A 561 -9.19 3.31 30.25
CA HIS A 561 -8.26 3.66 29.17
C HIS A 561 -6.81 3.80 29.67
N ARG A 562 -5.84 3.39 28.84
CA ARG A 562 -4.41 3.51 29.13
C ARG A 562 -3.99 4.98 29.05
N THR A 563 -3.18 5.43 30.00
CA THR A 563 -2.77 6.85 30.08
C THR A 563 -1.59 7.22 29.18
N GLY A 564 -0.87 6.23 28.64
CA GLY A 564 0.38 6.43 27.88
C GLY A 564 1.55 6.96 28.71
N ARG A 565 1.37 7.24 30.00
CA ARG A 565 2.45 7.72 30.87
C ARG A 565 3.33 6.57 31.33
N GLY A 566 4.62 6.68 31.05
CA GLY A 566 5.67 5.77 31.50
C GLY A 566 6.86 6.51 32.12
N THR A 567 7.69 5.76 32.84
CA THR A 567 8.99 6.20 33.36
C THR A 567 10.02 5.12 33.04
N THR A 568 11.26 5.54 32.84
CA THR A 568 12.37 4.64 32.54
C THR A 568 13.32 4.61 33.72
N ILE A 569 13.81 3.41 34.07
CA ILE A 569 14.84 3.22 35.08
C ILE A 569 16.01 2.53 34.39
N SER A 570 17.17 3.15 34.45
CA SER A 570 18.41 2.64 33.85
C SER A 570 19.36 2.13 34.92
N PHE A 571 20.02 1.02 34.65
CA PHE A 571 21.06 0.45 35.51
C PHE A 571 22.25 0.03 34.67
N ASP A 572 23.45 0.24 35.21
CA ASP A 572 24.71 -0.23 34.65
C ASP A 572 25.19 -1.43 35.46
N PHE A 573 25.47 -2.54 34.78
CA PHE A 573 25.98 -3.75 35.41
C PHE A 573 27.46 -3.65 35.82
N GLY A 574 28.18 -2.63 35.36
CA GLY A 574 29.61 -2.46 35.57
C GLY A 574 30.43 -3.42 34.71
N GLN A 575 31.75 -3.17 34.65
CA GLN A 575 32.65 -3.94 33.80
C GLN A 575 32.81 -5.39 34.25
N ASP A 576 32.96 -5.62 35.57
CA ASP A 576 33.25 -6.94 36.11
C ASP A 576 32.10 -7.93 35.85
N LEU A 577 30.87 -7.57 36.21
CA LEU A 577 29.70 -8.42 35.97
C LEU A 577 29.43 -8.60 34.47
N SER A 578 29.61 -7.54 33.66
CA SER A 578 29.48 -7.65 32.21
C SER A 578 30.50 -8.63 31.62
N TYR A 579 31.74 -8.60 32.09
CA TYR A 579 32.79 -9.53 31.69
C TYR A 579 32.46 -10.97 32.09
N ASP A 580 31.95 -11.19 33.31
CA ASP A 580 31.54 -12.51 33.78
C ASP A 580 30.37 -13.06 32.97
N ILE A 581 29.38 -12.23 32.63
CA ILE A 581 28.25 -12.59 31.78
C ILE A 581 28.73 -13.01 30.38
N LEU A 582 29.61 -12.21 29.77
CA LEU A 582 30.21 -12.50 28.46
C LEU A 582 31.04 -13.79 28.48
N THR A 583 31.82 -14.00 29.54
CA THR A 583 32.65 -15.19 29.75
C THR A 583 31.79 -16.43 29.96
N HIS A 584 30.69 -16.32 30.71
CA HIS A 584 29.75 -17.42 30.92
C HIS A 584 29.06 -17.81 29.61
N ALA A 585 28.55 -16.84 28.86
CA ALA A 585 27.89 -17.07 27.59
C ALA A 585 28.82 -17.77 26.59
N SER A 586 30.05 -17.25 26.43
CA SER A 586 31.06 -17.84 25.55
C SER A 586 31.51 -19.25 25.99
N SER A 587 31.78 -19.45 27.28
CA SER A 587 32.23 -20.75 27.81
C SER A 587 31.18 -21.85 27.69
N ASN A 588 29.90 -21.50 27.62
CA ASN A 588 28.78 -22.45 27.47
C ASN A 588 28.21 -22.51 26.04
N ASN A 589 28.83 -21.83 25.07
CA ASN A 589 28.33 -21.71 23.69
C ASN A 589 26.87 -21.21 23.61
N LYS A 590 26.53 -20.18 24.40
CA LYS A 590 25.21 -19.56 24.44
C LYS A 590 25.29 -18.11 23.97
N SER A 591 24.23 -17.60 23.34
CA SER A 591 24.12 -16.18 23.04
C SER A 591 23.77 -15.40 24.31
N LEU A 592 24.20 -14.14 24.37
CA LEU A 592 23.80 -13.22 25.45
C LEU A 592 22.29 -13.02 25.49
N GLU A 593 21.67 -12.98 24.33
CA GLU A 593 20.22 -12.88 24.16
C GLU A 593 19.49 -14.01 24.92
N HIS A 594 19.86 -15.28 24.69
CA HIS A 594 19.23 -16.41 25.40
C HIS A 594 19.44 -16.34 26.91
N LEU A 595 20.62 -15.87 27.34
CA LEU A 595 20.93 -15.69 28.75
C LEU A 595 20.03 -14.62 29.39
N THR A 596 19.85 -13.49 28.70
CA THR A 596 18.97 -12.39 29.12
C THR A 596 17.52 -12.85 29.22
N PHE A 597 17.00 -13.57 28.22
CA PHE A 597 15.66 -14.15 28.28
C PHE A 597 15.50 -15.12 29.47
N ALA A 598 16.46 -16.02 29.70
CA ALA A 598 16.40 -16.94 30.84
C ALA A 598 16.39 -16.22 32.20
N ILE A 599 17.21 -15.18 32.36
CA ILE A 599 17.23 -14.34 33.56
C ILE A 599 15.88 -13.63 33.72
N TYR A 600 15.32 -13.11 32.63
CA TYR A 600 14.04 -12.40 32.64
C TYR A 600 12.87 -13.32 33.01
N PHE A 601 12.81 -14.54 32.48
CA PHE A 601 11.80 -15.52 32.88
C PHE A 601 11.92 -15.91 34.36
N ILE A 602 13.14 -16.03 34.90
CA ILE A 602 13.34 -16.24 36.36
C ILE A 602 12.86 -15.03 37.16
N PHE A 603 13.13 -13.82 36.66
CA PHE A 603 12.67 -12.59 37.30
C PHE A 603 11.14 -12.52 37.35
N LEU A 604 10.47 -12.79 36.22
CA LEU A 604 9.01 -12.87 36.14
C LEU A 604 8.43 -13.99 37.02
N LEU A 605 9.05 -15.18 37.05
CA LEU A 605 8.64 -16.27 37.95
C LEU A 605 8.64 -15.79 39.41
N LYS A 606 9.67 -15.04 39.82
CA LYS A 606 9.76 -14.50 41.19
C LYS A 606 8.76 -13.37 41.43
N LEU A 607 8.60 -12.45 40.48
CA LEU A 607 7.68 -11.32 40.60
C LEU A 607 6.21 -11.77 40.65
N THR A 608 5.88 -12.84 39.96
CA THR A 608 4.52 -13.39 39.87
C THR A 608 4.19 -14.40 40.96
N ASN A 609 5.02 -14.50 42.00
CA ASN A 609 4.87 -15.46 43.09
C ASN A 609 4.77 -16.93 42.61
N GLY A 610 5.51 -17.28 41.56
CA GLY A 610 5.64 -18.66 41.09
C GLY A 610 4.78 -19.05 39.90
N GLN A 611 4.27 -18.11 39.08
CA GLN A 611 3.64 -18.48 37.81
C GLN A 611 4.66 -19.12 36.88
N THR A 612 4.37 -20.33 36.40
CA THR A 612 5.30 -21.13 35.58
C THR A 612 5.02 -21.07 34.08
N ASP A 613 3.80 -20.75 33.66
CA ASP A 613 3.48 -20.52 32.24
C ASP A 613 3.53 -19.02 31.96
N LEU A 614 4.64 -18.56 31.38
CA LEU A 614 4.93 -17.15 31.16
C LEU A 614 4.96 -16.88 29.66
N CYS A 615 4.23 -15.86 29.20
CA CYS A 615 4.27 -15.40 27.82
C CYS A 615 4.63 -13.92 27.79
N ILE A 616 5.71 -13.59 27.10
CA ILE A 616 6.20 -12.23 26.91
C ILE A 616 6.16 -11.87 25.43
N THR A 617 6.21 -10.59 25.06
CA THR A 617 6.52 -10.19 23.69
C THR A 617 8.01 -10.05 23.46
N MET A 618 8.43 -10.35 22.24
CA MET A 618 9.78 -10.14 21.74
C MET A 618 9.69 -9.29 20.48
N ASN A 619 10.44 -8.19 20.44
CA ASN A 619 10.53 -7.30 19.29
C ASN A 619 11.55 -7.83 18.29
N ILE A 620 11.14 -7.90 17.03
CA ILE A 620 11.92 -8.46 15.93
C ILE A 620 12.20 -7.37 14.91
N ASN A 621 13.40 -6.80 14.99
CA ASN A 621 13.83 -5.70 14.13
C ASN A 621 14.44 -6.20 12.79
N ASN A 622 14.18 -7.47 12.42
CA ASN A 622 14.83 -8.16 11.29
C ASN A 622 13.85 -8.64 10.19
N ASN A 623 12.68 -8.00 10.08
CA ASN A 623 11.72 -8.29 9.01
C ASN A 623 12.14 -7.71 7.64
N ARG A 624 13.38 -7.21 7.53
CA ARG A 624 14.10 -6.90 6.29
C ARG A 624 14.87 -8.13 5.80
N TYR A 625 14.14 -9.25 5.67
CA TYR A 625 14.70 -10.58 5.39
C TYR A 625 15.25 -10.73 3.96
N ARG A 626 14.97 -9.78 3.06
CA ARG A 626 15.55 -9.72 1.71
C ARG A 626 16.42 -8.48 1.57
N ASP A 627 17.44 -8.56 0.73
CA ASP A 627 18.35 -7.44 0.52
C ASP A 627 17.66 -6.20 -0.04
N GLU A 628 16.64 -6.38 -0.88
CA GLU A 628 15.86 -5.28 -1.45
C GLU A 628 15.04 -4.50 -0.39
N LEU A 629 14.80 -5.09 0.78
CA LEU A 629 14.09 -4.44 1.88
C LEU A 629 15.03 -3.59 2.75
N LYS A 630 16.35 -3.78 2.68
CA LYS A 630 17.31 -3.13 3.58
C LYS A 630 17.47 -1.63 3.32
N SER A 631 17.13 -1.17 2.12
CA SER A 631 17.23 0.25 1.68
C SER A 631 15.90 1.00 1.76
N ILE A 632 14.83 0.38 2.25
CA ILE A 632 13.48 0.97 2.28
C ILE A 632 13.21 1.60 3.66
N ILE A 633 12.74 2.85 3.72
CA ILE A 633 12.20 3.40 4.97
C ILE A 633 10.78 2.89 5.20
N GLY A 634 10.46 2.44 6.41
CA GLY A 634 9.13 1.93 6.76
C GLY A 634 9.11 1.18 8.09
N LEU A 635 7.94 0.73 8.54
CA LEU A 635 7.75 -0.02 9.79
C LEU A 635 7.92 -1.54 9.56
N PHE A 636 9.14 -2.06 9.60
CA PHE A 636 9.34 -3.50 9.45
C PHE A 636 9.28 -4.23 10.79
N ASP A 637 9.29 -3.52 11.93
CA ASP A 637 9.26 -4.16 13.25
C ASP A 637 8.03 -5.05 13.41
N ASN A 638 8.29 -6.31 13.78
CA ASN A 638 7.25 -7.26 14.14
C ASN A 638 7.43 -7.68 15.59
N VAL A 639 6.31 -7.93 16.25
CA VAL A 639 6.28 -8.35 17.64
C VAL A 639 5.76 -9.78 17.68
N ILE A 640 6.46 -10.68 18.35
CA ILE A 640 6.01 -12.07 18.47
C ILE A 640 5.88 -12.49 19.93
N PRO A 641 4.92 -13.38 20.27
CA PRO A 641 4.83 -13.94 21.59
C PRO A 641 5.95 -14.97 21.79
N LEU A 642 6.56 -14.94 22.98
CA LEU A 642 7.55 -15.90 23.43
C LEU A 642 7.04 -16.53 24.73
N ARG A 643 6.48 -17.73 24.60
CA ARG A 643 5.96 -18.51 25.73
C ARG A 643 7.03 -19.45 26.27
N CYS A 644 7.22 -19.44 27.59
CA CYS A 644 8.11 -20.32 28.32
C CYS A 644 7.32 -21.00 29.44
N GLN A 645 7.22 -22.33 29.38
CA GLN A 645 6.65 -23.15 30.44
C GLN A 645 7.77 -23.67 31.34
N LEU A 646 7.91 -23.06 32.51
CA LEU A 646 8.98 -23.33 33.46
C LEU A 646 8.70 -24.61 34.27
N ASP A 647 9.66 -25.51 34.34
CA ASP A 647 9.71 -26.57 35.35
C ASP A 647 10.52 -26.09 36.56
N THR A 648 9.91 -26.12 37.73
CA THR A 648 10.54 -25.68 38.99
C THR A 648 11.69 -26.59 39.45
N HIS A 649 11.87 -27.76 38.84
CA HIS A 649 12.99 -28.67 39.10
C HIS A 649 14.21 -28.42 38.20
N TRP A 650 14.10 -27.56 37.18
CA TRP A 650 15.22 -27.27 36.30
C TRP A 650 16.33 -26.54 37.03
N CYS A 651 17.57 -26.96 36.77
CA CYS A 651 18.72 -26.09 37.00
C CYS A 651 18.79 -24.99 35.93
N PHE A 652 19.55 -23.92 36.21
CA PHE A 652 19.68 -22.80 35.29
C PHE A 652 20.13 -23.21 33.86
N ARG A 653 20.99 -24.22 33.75
CA ARG A 653 21.43 -24.73 32.45
C ARG A 653 20.29 -25.31 31.62
N GLN A 654 19.40 -26.08 32.25
CA GLN A 654 18.24 -26.69 31.57
C GLN A 654 17.26 -25.61 31.12
N LEU A 655 17.02 -24.59 31.95
CA LEU A 655 16.24 -23.43 31.53
C LEU A 655 16.87 -22.75 30.31
N LEU A 656 18.18 -22.52 30.32
CA LEU A 656 18.88 -21.85 29.22
C LEU A 656 18.86 -22.67 27.92
N GLU A 657 18.88 -24.00 28.01
CA GLU A 657 18.66 -24.90 26.88
C GLU A 657 17.23 -24.78 26.34
N HIS A 658 16.23 -24.77 27.22
CA HIS A 658 14.83 -24.61 26.84
C HIS A 658 14.57 -23.24 26.19
N VAL A 659 15.08 -22.16 26.79
CA VAL A 659 14.96 -20.79 26.26
C VAL A 659 15.60 -20.69 24.88
N GLN A 660 16.78 -21.29 24.68
CA GLN A 660 17.41 -21.36 23.36
C GLN A 660 16.52 -22.11 22.35
N GLU A 661 15.90 -23.21 22.74
CA GLU A 661 15.03 -23.99 21.86
C GLU A 661 13.80 -23.18 21.43
N ILE A 662 13.06 -22.59 22.38
CA ILE A 662 11.85 -21.83 22.08
C ILE A 662 12.16 -20.59 21.24
N THR A 663 13.22 -19.83 21.57
CA THR A 663 13.62 -18.64 20.81
C THR A 663 14.07 -19.01 19.40
N THR A 664 14.93 -20.02 19.24
CA THR A 664 15.39 -20.49 17.92
C THR A 664 14.22 -20.97 17.05
N ASN A 665 13.23 -21.65 17.63
CA ASN A 665 12.07 -22.13 16.89
C ASN A 665 11.14 -20.97 16.51
N SER A 666 10.85 -20.05 17.43
CA SER A 666 10.04 -18.86 17.15
C SER A 666 10.67 -17.96 16.08
N MET A 667 12.00 -17.80 16.09
CA MET A 667 12.72 -17.02 15.09
C MET A 667 12.60 -17.56 13.66
N LYS A 668 12.33 -18.86 13.46
CA LYS A 668 12.10 -19.43 12.11
C LYS A 668 10.82 -18.89 11.46
N TYR A 669 9.84 -18.50 12.28
CA TYR A 669 8.52 -18.06 11.84
C TYR A 669 8.20 -16.63 12.32
N SER A 670 9.22 -15.86 12.68
CA SER A 670 9.09 -14.49 13.19
C SER A 670 8.57 -13.49 12.15
N TYR A 671 8.55 -13.87 10.87
CA TYR A 671 7.96 -13.09 9.79
C TYR A 671 6.42 -13.12 9.80
N PHE A 672 5.81 -14.04 10.54
CA PHE A 672 4.35 -14.17 10.61
C PHE A 672 3.78 -13.05 11.51
N PRO A 673 2.84 -12.23 11.03
CA PRO A 673 2.34 -11.07 11.78
C PRO A 673 1.64 -11.46 13.09
N LEU A 674 1.87 -10.70 14.16
CA LEU A 674 1.20 -10.89 15.45
C LEU A 674 -0.31 -11.00 15.34
N GLN A 675 -0.92 -10.16 14.51
CA GLN A 675 -2.37 -10.08 14.34
C GLN A 675 -2.92 -11.39 13.77
N LEU A 676 -2.15 -12.04 12.91
CA LEU A 676 -2.48 -13.36 12.39
C LEU A 676 -2.33 -14.42 13.47
N ILE A 677 -1.23 -14.39 14.25
CA ILE A 677 -1.03 -15.28 15.41
C ILE A 677 -2.22 -15.18 16.38
N LEU A 678 -2.56 -13.97 16.82
CA LEU A 678 -3.67 -13.75 17.76
C LEU A 678 -5.02 -14.16 17.17
N SER A 679 -5.24 -13.96 15.87
CA SER A 679 -6.51 -14.34 15.22
C SER A 679 -6.78 -15.85 15.21
N GLN A 680 -5.76 -16.69 15.44
CA GLN A 680 -5.92 -18.14 15.59
C GLN A 680 -6.56 -18.53 16.93
N HIS A 681 -6.64 -17.60 17.89
CA HIS A 681 -7.17 -17.86 19.22
C HIS A 681 -8.46 -17.05 19.46
N PRO A 682 -9.65 -17.66 19.29
CA PRO A 682 -10.94 -16.95 19.18
C PRO A 682 -11.40 -16.21 20.44
N HIS A 683 -10.81 -16.50 21.60
CA HIS A 683 -11.11 -15.83 22.86
C HIS A 683 -10.26 -14.58 23.11
N ILE A 684 -9.33 -14.28 22.20
CA ILE A 684 -8.34 -13.22 22.35
C ILE A 684 -8.64 -12.16 21.31
N SER A 685 -8.70 -10.90 21.75
CA SER A 685 -8.78 -9.78 20.84
C SER A 685 -7.61 -9.84 19.85
N LYS A 686 -7.84 -9.59 18.56
CA LYS A 686 -6.76 -9.44 17.56
C LYS A 686 -5.78 -8.29 17.92
N TYR A 687 -6.11 -7.53 18.95
CA TYR A 687 -5.39 -6.41 19.51
C TYR A 687 -5.01 -6.66 20.97
N ALA A 688 -5.01 -7.92 21.43
CA ALA A 688 -4.58 -8.25 22.78
C ALA A 688 -3.10 -7.88 22.97
N PHE A 689 -2.84 -7.18 24.07
CA PHE A 689 -1.51 -6.81 24.50
C PHE A 689 -1.05 -7.81 25.54
N LEU A 690 0.13 -8.38 25.38
CA LEU A 690 0.78 -9.08 26.49
C LEU A 690 1.30 -8.03 27.47
N ASP A 691 1.24 -8.34 28.76
CA ASP A 691 1.58 -7.41 29.84
C ASP A 691 3.08 -7.13 29.95
N THR A 692 3.91 -7.96 29.31
CA THR A 692 5.36 -7.86 29.43
C THR A 692 6.11 -8.25 28.15
N SER A 693 7.29 -7.70 27.96
CA SER A 693 8.11 -7.65 26.75
C SER A 693 9.57 -7.59 27.16
N LEU A 694 10.43 -8.12 26.31
CA LEU A 694 11.86 -7.99 26.48
C LEU A 694 12.51 -7.80 25.11
N GLU A 695 13.35 -6.77 25.01
CA GLU A 695 14.18 -6.52 23.86
C GLU A 695 15.65 -6.62 24.24
N PHE A 696 16.46 -7.24 23.37
CA PHE A 696 17.90 -7.34 23.53
C PHE A 696 18.60 -6.70 22.35
N ILE A 697 19.33 -5.61 22.60
CA ILE A 697 20.03 -4.86 21.58
C ILE A 697 21.54 -4.95 21.82
N SER A 698 22.28 -5.42 20.80
CA SER A 698 23.74 -5.43 20.83
C SER A 698 24.28 -4.21 20.07
N ASN A 699 24.69 -3.16 20.79
CA ASN A 699 25.35 -2.00 20.20
C ASN A 699 26.87 -2.23 20.04
N LYS A 700 27.38 -2.21 18.80
CA LYS A 700 28.82 -2.04 18.56
C LYS A 700 29.12 -0.54 18.58
N SER A 701 30.02 -0.13 19.47
CA SER A 701 30.36 1.28 19.72
C SER A 701 31.00 1.96 18.50
N ASN A 702 30.18 2.67 17.72
CA ASN A 702 30.45 3.98 17.07
C ASN A 702 29.37 4.26 16.01
N ASN A 703 28.22 4.78 16.44
CA ASN A 703 27.21 5.36 15.54
C ASN A 703 27.47 6.86 15.31
N ALA A 704 28.74 7.22 15.10
CA ALA A 704 29.09 8.52 14.57
C ALA A 704 28.52 8.63 13.15
N MET A 705 27.54 9.51 12.94
CA MET A 705 26.87 9.68 11.65
C MET A 705 27.33 11.00 11.04
N MET A 706 27.70 10.98 9.76
CA MET A 706 28.22 12.17 9.08
C MET A 706 27.10 12.86 8.30
N ILE A 707 27.08 14.20 8.31
CA ILE A 707 26.36 15.03 7.35
C ILE A 707 27.36 16.05 6.78
N GLY A 708 27.76 15.86 5.52
CA GLY A 708 28.90 16.54 4.94
C GLY A 708 30.17 16.24 5.74
N ASP A 709 30.91 17.28 6.09
CA ASP A 709 32.10 17.16 6.94
C ASP A 709 31.76 17.10 8.44
N SER A 710 30.48 17.26 8.82
CA SER A 710 30.07 17.33 10.22
C SER A 710 29.68 15.98 10.80
N GLN A 711 30.24 15.64 11.95
CA GLN A 711 29.83 14.46 12.70
C GLN A 711 28.68 14.79 13.66
N LEU A 712 27.57 14.07 13.53
CA LEU A 712 26.46 14.06 14.49
C LEU A 712 26.73 13.03 15.59
N VAL A 713 26.48 13.46 16.82
CA VAL A 713 26.55 12.65 18.03
C VAL A 713 25.14 12.58 18.63
N PRO A 714 24.59 11.38 18.84
CA PRO A 714 23.32 11.23 19.55
C PRO A 714 23.42 11.85 20.93
N VAL A 715 22.41 12.63 21.32
CA VAL A 715 22.35 13.16 22.69
C VAL A 715 21.88 12.01 23.59
N THR A 716 22.78 11.48 24.41
CA THR A 716 22.43 10.58 25.53
C THR A 716 21.67 11.39 26.56
N SER A 717 20.36 11.45 26.40
CA SER A 717 19.45 12.09 27.34
C SER A 717 19.10 11.11 28.47
N PRO A 718 18.86 11.55 29.72
CA PRO A 718 18.24 10.71 30.76
C PRO A 718 16.85 10.21 30.36
N PHE A 719 16.26 10.80 29.33
CA PHE A 719 15.17 10.22 28.57
C PHE A 719 15.81 9.40 27.44
N ASN A 720 15.99 8.09 27.62
CA ASN A 720 16.35 7.22 26.50
C ASN A 720 15.23 7.35 25.46
N ILE A 721 15.43 8.19 24.43
CA ILE A 721 14.34 8.75 23.60
C ILE A 721 13.66 7.68 22.73
N ASN A 722 14.19 6.46 22.74
CA ASN A 722 13.95 5.44 21.74
C ASN A 722 13.81 4.03 22.35
N GLU A 723 13.74 3.90 23.67
CA GLU A 723 13.42 2.63 24.35
C GLU A 723 12.04 2.67 25.02
N ASP A 724 11.24 3.72 24.77
CA ASP A 724 9.88 3.84 25.32
C ASP A 724 8.83 2.98 24.58
N GLU A 725 9.26 2.17 23.63
CA GLU A 725 8.52 1.02 23.14
C GLU A 725 9.28 -0.23 23.60
N ILE A 726 8.69 -1.18 24.33
CA ILE A 726 7.34 -1.73 24.24
C ILE A 726 6.89 -2.12 25.65
N LEU A 727 5.68 -1.64 26.07
CA LEU A 727 4.59 -2.31 26.83
C LEU A 727 3.52 -1.34 27.36
#